data_AF-A0AAD6M2M3-F1
#
_entry.id   AF-A0AAD6M2M3-F1
#
_cell.length_a   1.000
_cell.length_b   1.000
_cell.length_c   1.000
_cell.angle_alpha   90.00
_cell.angle_beta   90.00
_cell.angle_gamma   90.00
#
_symmetry.space_group_name_H-M   'P 1'
#
loop_
_entity.id
_entity.type
_entity.pdbx_description
1 polymer ?
#
loop_
_entity_poly.entity_id
_entity_poly.type
_entity_poly.pdbx_seq_one_letter_code
_entity_poly.pdbx_strand_id
1 'polypeptide(L)'
;MATQLSGKRVSGFSLVDEETVQNILSRLPALTFAYAACVNKRWYKICSQILKRPKLASALSLNPSLHDAVKEVIEQVLSEPIRPHFAIACISREFNLELAHGLIIEKLGSRIPIITNVSSGIIGVDGIANELFEEKWETTSGPNIQESDTAERGLVLLVGFLPGLKIGTIPLLQPRQGSNTLVDKFVMDILHYTAAVSDCAAPAGIIMFGDKTTDMKPIVAKMDCAMPEETVIVGDASADFIFRTGDDSLNQLVYTCCFQAVALVFARDRYKPEGLGEIQFHVTKSTGVLPFGPKLKAVCVVPNDSESSCVFARLEGQNGIMAAGAILNEIKQLFREEDTFADLYIGVTKETQRTSDSGIFTPGESLDFYKVIGGGEYYFTVNGFGIRTGDSFLFYQSDSATASSSCDHAFNKLLALKAELKSKNYLRLSNLADKDDKEEVLGGFIFSCYHRGESFFGDTFVDSYPFCNNFPTAPVAGLFCRGEIGRGPKSLMNEEYDDETSPRCCVHVYSTIYLPQLENSENTTMEEKPKEPKMTMTSFASINEDLVQNIIKRLPASSFASAACVSKSWNQICNQILSKPKFASAFSLNPNEKVALEEVVNKVLSEPIRPHFAIANVIGSGVDLREKLDFLATKLGSQTPIIVSCASGIMGRDVVTGEHREVMLEEYWADGESNSCFGIILTVGFLPGLKVDVIPLLQPRKVHRLALVDDFVMNIRHYATSVSGWASPVGIILFGDEGADQKPVMEKLREFSQLRKLSFFLVFRDHAMSRDTVIVGDERAQFLYRSGVESRNDYGSSEYFPAAVALVFARDRDKPCGTGEIQFHAALSSGVSAIGPRYKAVSVRNIGSETGRTTLLTARREGEQEIQDGQRILDDINNELVNQIGRPDLYIGVTKQRKCFVGSEKSRVMTFLVFHGVMG
;
A
#
# COMPACT_ATOMS: atom_id res chain seq x y z
N MET A 1 -32.76 -38.19 -50.21
CA MET A 1 -31.74 -37.12 -50.30
C MET A 1 -32.33 -35.84 -49.73
N ALA A 2 -31.89 -35.43 -48.55
CA ALA A 2 -32.10 -34.10 -48.00
C ALA A 2 -30.97 -33.84 -47.00
N THR A 3 -30.16 -32.84 -47.32
CA THR A 3 -28.85 -32.55 -46.74
C THR A 3 -29.00 -31.77 -45.44
N GLN A 4 -28.24 -32.17 -44.43
CA GLN A 4 -28.17 -31.58 -43.09
C GLN A 4 -27.66 -30.13 -43.11
N LEU A 5 -28.42 -29.23 -42.49
CA LEU A 5 -27.93 -27.93 -42.02
C LEU A 5 -27.34 -28.10 -40.61
N SER A 6 -26.02 -28.14 -40.50
CA SER A 6 -25.33 -28.03 -39.21
C SER A 6 -25.24 -26.56 -38.79
N GLY A 7 -26.15 -26.12 -37.93
CA GLY A 7 -26.04 -24.83 -37.25
C GLY A 7 -24.91 -24.88 -36.21
N LYS A 8 -23.70 -24.45 -36.59
CA LYS A 8 -22.65 -24.09 -35.63
C LYS A 8 -23.14 -22.87 -34.84
N ARG A 9 -23.52 -23.06 -33.57
CA ARG A 9 -23.64 -21.95 -32.61
C ARG A 9 -22.24 -21.38 -32.37
N VAL A 10 -21.96 -20.28 -33.05
CA VAL A 10 -20.79 -19.44 -32.79
C VAL A 10 -21.00 -18.74 -31.45
N SER A 11 -20.02 -18.85 -30.55
CA SER A 11 -20.01 -18.19 -29.24
C SER A 11 -20.09 -16.67 -29.41
N GLY A 12 -21.02 -16.01 -28.70
CA GLY A 12 -21.38 -14.59 -28.86
C GLY A 12 -20.27 -13.54 -28.65
N PHE A 13 -19.05 -13.91 -28.26
CA PHE A 13 -17.92 -12.98 -28.18
C PHE A 13 -17.16 -12.78 -29.52
N SER A 14 -17.42 -13.60 -30.55
CA SER A 14 -16.75 -13.43 -31.85
C SER A 14 -17.34 -12.30 -32.71
N LEU A 15 -18.37 -11.60 -32.23
CA LEU A 15 -19.11 -10.56 -32.95
C LEU A 15 -18.90 -9.15 -32.37
N VAL A 16 -18.12 -8.99 -31.30
CA VAL A 16 -17.79 -7.65 -30.77
C VAL A 16 -16.64 -7.08 -31.61
N ASP A 17 -16.91 -5.93 -32.20
CA ASP A 17 -15.97 -5.18 -33.04
C ASP A 17 -14.75 -4.68 -32.23
N GLU A 18 -13.59 -4.57 -32.87
CA GLU A 18 -12.34 -4.14 -32.18
C GLU A 18 -12.47 -2.74 -31.60
N GLU A 19 -13.19 -1.84 -32.25
CA GLU A 19 -13.43 -0.48 -31.78
C GLU A 19 -14.25 -0.47 -30.48
N THR A 20 -15.23 -1.37 -30.37
CA THR A 20 -16.05 -1.49 -29.15
C THR A 20 -15.20 -2.02 -27.99
N VAL A 21 -14.35 -3.02 -28.22
CA VAL A 21 -13.44 -3.54 -27.19
C VAL A 21 -12.43 -2.48 -26.78
N GLN A 22 -11.85 -1.75 -27.74
CA GLN A 22 -10.92 -0.66 -27.47
C GLN A 22 -11.57 0.45 -26.63
N ASN A 23 -12.81 0.85 -26.95
CA ASN A 23 -13.56 1.85 -26.18
C ASN A 23 -13.90 1.40 -24.74
N ILE A 24 -14.12 0.11 -24.52
CA ILE A 24 -14.33 -0.44 -23.18
C ILE A 24 -13.01 -0.44 -22.41
N LEU A 25 -11.94 -0.98 -23.03
CA LEU A 25 -10.64 -1.11 -22.41
C LEU A 25 -10.00 0.25 -22.10
N SER A 26 -10.20 1.27 -22.94
CA SER A 26 -9.64 2.61 -22.73
C SER A 26 -10.21 3.34 -21.50
N ARG A 27 -11.32 2.85 -20.94
CA ARG A 27 -12.01 3.43 -19.77
C ARG A 27 -11.82 2.63 -18.48
N LEU A 28 -11.00 1.58 -18.52
CA LEU A 28 -10.74 0.76 -17.34
C LEU A 28 -9.68 1.41 -16.45
N PRO A 29 -9.81 1.33 -15.12
CA PRO A 29 -8.72 1.66 -14.20
C PRO A 29 -7.48 0.82 -14.50
N ALA A 30 -6.30 1.37 -14.24
CA ALA A 30 -5.00 0.79 -14.61
C ALA A 30 -4.85 -0.67 -14.18
N LEU A 31 -5.28 -1.02 -12.96
CA LEU A 31 -5.20 -2.39 -12.44
C LEU A 31 -6.11 -3.35 -13.24
N THR A 32 -7.36 -2.96 -13.45
CA THR A 32 -8.32 -3.73 -14.25
C THR A 32 -7.88 -3.85 -15.71
N PHE A 33 -7.29 -2.79 -16.24
CA PHE A 33 -6.70 -2.76 -17.58
C PHE A 33 -5.51 -3.72 -17.71
N ALA A 34 -4.63 -3.79 -16.72
CA ALA A 34 -3.51 -4.73 -16.71
C ALA A 34 -3.99 -6.19 -16.71
N TYR A 35 -5.04 -6.49 -15.93
CA TYR A 35 -5.69 -7.81 -15.99
C TYR A 35 -6.31 -8.08 -17.36
N ALA A 36 -6.95 -7.09 -17.98
CA ALA A 36 -7.51 -7.20 -19.32
C ALA A 36 -6.44 -7.51 -20.38
N ALA A 37 -5.26 -6.90 -20.29
CA ALA A 37 -4.14 -7.17 -21.20
C ALA A 37 -3.65 -8.64 -21.14
N CYS A 38 -3.91 -9.34 -20.03
CA CYS A 38 -3.52 -10.75 -19.84
C CYS A 38 -4.56 -11.77 -20.35
N VAL A 39 -5.74 -11.32 -20.81
CA VAL A 39 -6.86 -12.21 -21.15
C VAL A 39 -6.59 -13.05 -22.40
N ASN A 40 -6.11 -12.44 -23.49
CA ASN A 40 -5.72 -13.12 -24.73
C ASN A 40 -4.88 -12.21 -25.63
N LYS A 41 -4.32 -12.75 -26.72
CA LYS A 41 -3.50 -11.98 -27.69
C LYS A 41 -4.22 -10.79 -28.33
N ARG A 42 -5.54 -10.87 -28.55
CA ARG A 42 -6.33 -9.79 -29.17
C ARG A 42 -6.48 -8.63 -28.18
N TRP A 43 -6.84 -8.91 -26.94
CA TRP A 43 -6.92 -7.92 -25.86
C TRP A 43 -5.54 -7.35 -25.54
N TYR A 44 -4.51 -8.19 -25.48
CA TYR A 44 -3.13 -7.72 -25.35
C TYR A 44 -2.75 -6.75 -26.47
N LYS A 45 -3.09 -7.06 -27.73
CA LYS A 45 -2.82 -6.18 -28.88
C LYS A 45 -3.56 -4.85 -28.74
N ILE A 46 -4.85 -4.87 -28.39
CA ILE A 46 -5.65 -3.65 -28.19
C ILE A 46 -5.12 -2.83 -27.00
N CYS A 47 -4.81 -3.48 -25.87
CA CYS A 47 -4.19 -2.84 -24.71
C CYS A 47 -2.82 -2.22 -25.07
N SER A 48 -2.03 -2.91 -25.89
CA SER A 48 -0.74 -2.41 -26.38
C SER A 48 -0.91 -1.24 -27.35
N GLN A 49 -2.03 -1.17 -28.09
CA GLN A 49 -2.38 -0.01 -28.91
C GLN A 49 -2.82 1.17 -28.03
N ILE A 50 -3.59 0.93 -26.96
CA ILE A 50 -4.00 1.95 -25.99
C ILE A 50 -2.77 2.53 -25.26
N LEU A 51 -1.83 1.65 -24.86
CA LEU A 51 -0.55 2.05 -24.26
C LEU A 51 0.58 2.22 -25.30
N LYS A 52 0.24 2.59 -26.54
CA LYS A 52 1.27 2.88 -27.55
C LYS A 52 1.96 4.22 -27.28
N ARG A 53 1.22 5.20 -26.74
CA ARG A 53 1.72 6.55 -26.50
C ARG A 53 2.17 6.75 -25.05
N PRO A 54 3.16 7.63 -24.83
CA PRO A 54 3.50 8.11 -23.51
C PRO A 54 2.31 8.80 -22.84
N LYS A 55 2.27 8.69 -21.51
CA LYS A 55 1.22 9.27 -20.69
C LYS A 55 1.79 9.67 -19.35
N LEU A 56 1.43 10.86 -18.89
CA LEU A 56 1.60 11.29 -17.51
C LEU A 56 0.23 11.32 -16.83
N ALA A 57 0.23 11.12 -15.51
CA ALA A 57 -0.92 11.30 -14.66
C ALA A 57 -0.44 11.97 -13.36
N SER A 58 -1.14 13.01 -12.93
CA SER A 58 -0.88 13.69 -11.66
C SER A 58 -2.16 13.81 -10.84
N ALA A 59 -1.99 13.84 -9.52
CA ALA A 59 -3.08 13.99 -8.56
C ALA A 59 -2.57 14.71 -7.32
N LEU A 60 -3.39 15.59 -6.75
CA LEU A 60 -3.14 16.27 -5.49
C LEU A 60 -4.27 15.94 -4.50
N SER A 61 -3.93 15.79 -3.22
CA SER A 61 -4.88 15.66 -2.12
C SER A 61 -4.44 16.54 -0.95
N LEU A 62 -5.40 17.24 -0.34
CA LEU A 62 -5.24 18.03 0.88
C LEU A 62 -5.87 17.33 2.10
N ASN A 63 -6.15 16.03 1.99
CA ASN A 63 -6.79 15.28 3.06
C ASN A 63 -5.84 15.20 4.29
N PRO A 64 -6.31 15.51 5.51
CA PRO A 64 -5.45 15.49 6.70
C PRO A 64 -4.97 14.09 7.09
N SER A 65 -5.61 13.03 6.61
CA SER A 65 -5.20 11.65 6.86
C SER A 65 -4.24 11.17 5.76
N LEU A 66 -3.02 10.76 6.12
CA LEU A 66 -2.05 10.26 5.14
C LEU A 66 -2.58 9.06 4.34
N HIS A 67 -3.31 8.15 4.99
CA HIS A 67 -3.84 6.95 4.32
C HIS A 67 -4.91 7.32 3.29
N ASP A 68 -5.80 8.26 3.64
CA ASP A 68 -6.85 8.72 2.74
C ASP A 68 -6.26 9.59 1.62
N ALA A 69 -5.30 10.46 1.93
CA ALA A 69 -4.57 11.25 0.94
C ALA A 69 -3.85 10.36 -0.10
N VAL A 70 -3.11 9.34 0.35
CA VAL A 70 -2.45 8.37 -0.55
C VAL A 70 -3.49 7.61 -1.37
N LYS A 71 -4.60 7.19 -0.76
CA LYS A 71 -5.67 6.49 -1.46
C LYS A 71 -6.30 7.35 -2.56
N GLU A 72 -6.64 8.59 -2.26
CA GLU A 72 -7.24 9.55 -3.19
C GLU A 72 -6.32 9.75 -4.42
N VAL A 73 -5.05 10.08 -4.19
CA VAL A 73 -4.13 10.31 -5.32
C VAL A 73 -3.89 9.04 -6.13
N ILE A 74 -3.82 7.86 -5.50
CA ILE A 74 -3.59 6.59 -6.19
C ILE A 74 -4.80 6.22 -7.04
N GLU A 75 -6.01 6.35 -6.50
CA GLU A 75 -7.25 6.07 -7.22
C GLU A 75 -7.39 7.00 -8.44
N GLN A 76 -6.97 8.26 -8.32
CA GLN A 76 -7.01 9.21 -9.42
C GLN A 76 -5.94 8.95 -10.49
N VAL A 77 -4.65 8.82 -10.14
CA VAL A 77 -3.60 8.60 -11.15
C VAL A 77 -3.75 7.25 -11.85
N LEU A 78 -4.43 6.28 -11.23
CA LEU A 78 -4.73 4.96 -11.80
C LEU A 78 -6.18 4.83 -12.31
N SER A 79 -6.94 5.92 -12.37
CA SER A 79 -8.34 5.93 -12.83
C SER A 79 -8.48 5.57 -14.32
N GLU A 80 -7.45 5.87 -15.11
CA GLU A 80 -7.37 5.53 -16.52
C GLU A 80 -6.24 4.51 -16.80
N PRO A 81 -6.23 3.86 -17.97
CA PRO A 81 -5.15 2.97 -18.35
C PRO A 81 -3.79 3.68 -18.35
N ILE A 82 -2.89 3.23 -17.48
CA ILE A 82 -1.48 3.62 -17.42
C ILE A 82 -0.66 2.44 -16.90
N ARG A 83 0.57 2.29 -17.39
CA ARG A 83 1.54 1.34 -16.84
C ARG A 83 2.73 2.13 -16.29
N PRO A 84 2.80 2.40 -14.99
CA PRO A 84 3.85 3.26 -14.44
C PRO A 84 5.26 2.75 -14.77
N HIS A 85 6.11 3.63 -15.30
CA HIS A 85 7.55 3.44 -15.45
C HIS A 85 8.33 4.13 -14.32
N PHE A 86 7.77 5.18 -13.71
CA PHE A 86 8.31 5.86 -12.53
C PHE A 86 7.18 6.56 -11.76
N ALA A 87 7.45 6.94 -10.52
CA ALA A 87 6.62 7.85 -9.77
C ALA A 87 7.44 8.84 -8.92
N ILE A 88 6.93 10.05 -8.76
CA ILE A 88 7.46 11.09 -7.88
C ILE A 88 6.33 11.56 -6.97
N ALA A 89 6.54 11.54 -5.66
CA ALA A 89 5.56 11.98 -4.68
C ALA A 89 6.15 13.08 -3.78
N CYS A 90 5.46 14.22 -3.68
CA CYS A 90 5.84 15.30 -2.78
C CYS A 90 4.81 15.40 -1.66
N ILE A 91 5.28 15.39 -0.41
CA ILE A 91 4.41 15.39 0.78
C ILE A 91 4.72 16.59 1.68
N SER A 92 3.74 16.97 2.52
CA SER A 92 3.97 17.94 3.59
C SER A 92 4.86 17.39 4.69
N ARG A 93 5.48 18.30 5.44
CA ARG A 93 6.34 17.98 6.59
C ARG A 93 5.61 17.26 7.72
N GLU A 94 4.29 17.44 7.80
CA GLU A 94 3.42 16.80 8.78
C GLU A 94 3.21 15.30 8.51
N PHE A 95 3.42 14.85 7.26
CA PHE A 95 3.34 13.45 6.90
C PHE A 95 4.67 12.72 7.15
N ASN A 96 4.57 11.51 7.71
CA ASN A 96 5.72 10.65 7.88
C ASN A 96 6.19 10.12 6.52
N LEU A 97 7.43 10.49 6.15
CA LEU A 97 8.04 10.16 4.86
C LEU A 97 8.16 8.65 4.60
N GLU A 98 8.57 7.87 5.60
CA GLU A 98 8.74 6.42 5.49
C GLU A 98 7.39 5.71 5.28
N LEU A 99 6.39 6.10 6.07
CA LEU A 99 5.03 5.57 5.97
C LEU A 99 4.39 5.92 4.63
N ALA A 100 4.50 7.17 4.18
CA ALA A 100 3.99 7.62 2.89
C ALA A 100 4.64 6.83 1.74
N HIS A 101 5.97 6.70 1.77
CA HIS A 101 6.71 5.93 0.76
C HIS A 101 6.28 4.46 0.75
N GLY A 102 6.12 3.84 1.92
CA GLY A 102 5.65 2.46 2.07
C GLY A 102 4.26 2.22 1.48
N LEU A 103 3.30 3.11 1.76
CA LEU A 103 1.94 3.03 1.23
C LEU A 103 1.90 3.17 -0.30
N ILE A 104 2.69 4.09 -0.87
CA ILE A 104 2.78 4.28 -2.32
C ILE A 104 3.38 3.04 -3.00
N ILE A 105 4.43 2.44 -2.42
CA ILE A 105 5.03 1.20 -2.91
C ILE A 105 4.04 0.04 -2.89
N GLU A 106 3.25 -0.09 -1.81
CA GLU A 106 2.25 -1.14 -1.68
C GLU A 106 1.23 -1.09 -2.85
N LYS A 107 0.86 0.11 -3.29
CA LYS A 107 -0.14 0.30 -4.35
C LYS A 107 0.42 0.27 -5.76
N LEU A 108 1.57 0.90 -6.02
CA LEU A 108 2.16 0.93 -7.37
C LEU A 108 2.95 -0.34 -7.69
N GLY A 109 3.56 -0.96 -6.68
CA GLY A 109 4.36 -2.17 -6.79
C GLY A 109 5.86 -1.93 -6.62
N SER A 110 6.56 -2.96 -6.14
CA SER A 110 7.95 -2.85 -5.68
C SER A 110 9.02 -2.69 -6.78
N ARG A 111 8.67 -2.82 -8.06
CA ARG A 111 9.61 -2.77 -9.20
C ARG A 111 9.70 -1.40 -9.87
N ILE A 112 8.82 -0.48 -9.52
CA ILE A 112 8.80 0.85 -10.12
C ILE A 112 9.78 1.74 -9.33
N PRO A 113 10.70 2.46 -10.01
CA PRO A 113 11.46 3.52 -9.38
C PRO A 113 10.53 4.60 -8.82
N ILE A 114 10.62 4.82 -7.52
CA ILE A 114 9.77 5.79 -6.80
C ILE A 114 10.68 6.70 -5.99
N ILE A 115 10.46 8.01 -6.09
CA ILE A 115 11.06 9.02 -5.21
C ILE A 115 9.93 9.69 -4.43
N THR A 116 10.07 9.74 -3.12
CA THR A 116 9.17 10.50 -2.24
C THR A 116 9.99 11.54 -1.52
N ASN A 117 9.59 12.81 -1.60
CA ASN A 117 10.26 13.92 -0.94
C ASN A 117 9.30 14.77 -0.10
N VAL A 118 9.83 15.40 0.94
CA VAL A 118 9.13 16.42 1.71
C VAL A 118 9.35 17.77 1.02
N SER A 119 8.27 18.53 0.80
CA SER A 119 8.33 19.87 0.23
C SER A 119 7.77 20.92 1.19
N SER A 120 8.06 22.20 0.93
CA SER A 120 7.49 23.33 1.69
C SER A 120 6.14 23.80 1.12
N GLY A 121 5.59 23.02 0.19
CA GLY A 121 4.35 23.30 -0.51
C GLY A 121 4.25 22.45 -1.77
N ILE A 122 3.06 22.37 -2.35
CA ILE A 122 2.74 21.53 -3.50
C ILE A 122 1.89 22.28 -4.51
N ILE A 123 2.06 21.91 -5.79
CA ILE A 123 1.30 22.44 -6.92
C ILE A 123 0.69 21.25 -7.64
N GLY A 124 -0.60 21.30 -7.94
CA GLY A 124 -1.26 20.22 -8.66
C GLY A 124 -2.75 20.42 -8.82
N VAL A 125 -3.40 19.49 -9.51
CA VAL A 125 -4.85 19.50 -9.68
C VAL A 125 -5.46 18.54 -8.68
N ASP A 126 -6.37 19.05 -7.84
CA ASP A 126 -7.07 18.23 -6.86
C ASP A 126 -7.94 17.18 -7.52
N GLY A 127 -7.94 15.99 -6.94
CA GLY A 127 -8.60 14.83 -7.52
C GLY A 127 -10.11 14.79 -7.46
N ILE A 128 -10.69 15.60 -6.58
CA ILE A 128 -12.12 15.60 -6.33
C ILE A 128 -12.75 16.85 -6.95
N ALA A 129 -12.14 18.01 -6.72
CA ALA A 129 -12.60 19.29 -7.25
C ALA A 129 -12.21 19.52 -8.72
N ASN A 130 -11.16 18.84 -9.21
CA ASN A 130 -10.56 19.10 -10.53
C ASN A 130 -10.16 20.59 -10.68
N GLU A 131 -9.73 21.20 -9.56
CA GLU A 131 -9.26 22.57 -9.47
C GLU A 131 -7.75 22.58 -9.23
N LEU A 132 -7.07 23.60 -9.79
CA LEU A 132 -5.65 23.82 -9.56
C LEU A 132 -5.45 24.37 -8.15
N PHE A 133 -4.53 23.78 -7.39
CA PHE A 133 -4.09 24.28 -6.09
C PHE A 133 -2.59 24.61 -6.14
N GLU A 134 -2.24 25.73 -5.53
CA GLU A 134 -0.88 26.17 -5.25
C GLU A 134 -0.81 26.39 -3.74
N GLU A 135 -0.51 25.32 -3.00
CA GLU A 135 -0.54 25.32 -1.55
C GLU A 135 0.88 25.45 -1.02
N LYS A 136 1.17 26.57 -0.33
CA LYS A 136 2.45 26.83 0.32
C LYS A 136 2.27 26.78 1.83
N TRP A 137 3.18 26.09 2.51
CA TRP A 137 3.14 25.94 3.97
C TRP A 137 4.15 26.86 4.64
N GLU A 138 3.67 27.79 5.47
CA GLU A 138 4.53 28.76 6.15
C GLU A 138 5.13 28.14 7.42
N THR A 139 6.45 28.23 7.56
CA THR A 139 7.14 27.78 8.78
C THR A 139 7.07 28.90 9.83
N THR A 140 5.93 29.09 10.49
CA THR A 140 5.79 30.11 11.53
C THR A 140 6.43 29.64 12.84
N SER A 141 7.75 29.83 12.97
CA SER A 141 8.43 29.84 14.27
C SER A 141 8.26 31.22 14.94
N GLY A 142 7.04 31.51 15.40
CA GLY A 142 6.72 32.69 16.21
C GLY A 142 6.24 32.28 17.62
N PRO A 143 6.55 33.01 18.71
CA PRO A 143 6.26 32.56 20.07
C PRO A 143 4.78 32.72 20.49
N ASN A 144 3.91 33.27 19.64
CA ASN A 144 2.57 33.69 20.04
C ASN A 144 1.54 33.43 18.93
N ILE A 145 1.12 32.17 18.73
CA ILE A 145 -0.14 31.87 18.04
C ILE A 145 -0.84 30.75 18.81
N GLN A 146 -2.12 30.96 19.14
CA GLN A 146 -3.00 29.92 19.66
C GLN A 146 -3.15 28.84 18.58
N GLU A 147 -2.94 27.57 18.94
CA GLU A 147 -3.16 26.39 18.10
C GLU A 147 -4.47 26.53 17.29
N SER A 148 -4.35 26.95 16.02
CA SER A 148 -5.42 26.76 15.04
C SER A 148 -5.29 25.34 14.50
N ASP A 149 -6.35 24.57 14.67
CA ASP A 149 -6.49 23.12 14.50
C ASP A 149 -6.40 22.61 13.04
N THR A 150 -5.77 23.36 12.13
CA THR A 150 -5.64 23.01 10.71
C THR A 150 -4.17 22.80 10.37
N ALA A 151 -3.62 21.65 10.73
CA ALA A 151 -2.32 21.22 10.23
C ALA A 151 -2.36 21.21 8.70
N GLU A 152 -1.53 22.04 8.07
CA GLU A 152 -1.45 22.17 6.63
C GLU A 152 -0.84 20.88 6.04
N ARG A 153 -1.70 20.05 5.46
CA ARG A 153 -1.36 18.69 5.01
C ARG A 153 -1.69 18.55 3.54
N GLY A 154 -0.77 17.96 2.80
CA GLY A 154 -1.01 17.68 1.40
C GLY A 154 -0.01 16.72 0.80
N LEU A 155 -0.42 16.13 -0.30
CA LEU A 155 0.35 15.17 -1.07
C LEU A 155 0.04 15.38 -2.56
N VAL A 156 1.09 15.46 -3.38
CA VAL A 156 0.98 15.39 -4.83
C VAL A 156 1.76 14.19 -5.36
N LEU A 157 1.14 13.43 -6.25
CA LEU A 157 1.72 12.24 -6.88
C LEU A 157 1.74 12.42 -8.40
N LEU A 158 2.91 12.27 -9.00
CA LEU A 158 3.14 12.22 -10.44
C LEU A 158 3.54 10.81 -10.84
N VAL A 159 2.85 10.23 -11.82
CA VAL A 159 3.11 8.91 -12.38
C VAL A 159 3.31 9.03 -13.88
N GLY A 160 4.38 8.44 -14.40
CA GLY A 160 4.66 8.50 -15.84
C GLY A 160 4.83 7.13 -16.49
N PHE A 161 4.23 6.97 -17.65
CA PHE A 161 4.46 5.89 -18.61
C PHE A 161 5.13 6.46 -19.85
N LEU A 162 6.42 6.21 -20.00
CA LEU A 162 7.24 6.74 -21.10
C LEU A 162 7.82 5.60 -21.94
N PRO A 163 7.03 4.99 -22.86
CA PRO A 163 7.52 3.98 -23.78
C PRO A 163 8.64 4.55 -24.66
N GLY A 164 9.70 3.77 -24.88
CA GLY A 164 10.90 4.23 -25.59
C GLY A 164 11.97 4.88 -24.70
N LEU A 165 11.70 5.05 -23.40
CA LEU A 165 12.71 5.42 -22.40
C LEU A 165 12.88 4.30 -21.36
N LYS A 166 14.12 4.14 -20.90
CA LYS A 166 14.49 3.38 -19.69
C LYS A 166 14.79 4.35 -18.57
N ILE A 167 14.26 4.04 -17.39
CA ILE A 167 14.35 4.92 -16.22
C ILE A 167 15.11 4.18 -15.13
N GLY A 168 16.11 4.85 -14.57
CA GLY A 168 16.95 4.34 -13.49
C GLY A 168 17.03 5.34 -12.35
N THR A 169 17.09 4.85 -11.12
CA THR A 169 17.38 5.65 -9.93
C THR A 169 18.80 5.39 -9.49
N ILE A 170 19.64 6.44 -9.52
CA ILE A 170 21.07 6.34 -9.23
C ILE A 170 21.36 7.26 -8.04
N PRO A 171 21.84 6.74 -6.91
CA PRO A 171 22.17 7.56 -5.75
C PRO A 171 23.62 8.09 -5.77
N LEU A 172 23.80 9.30 -5.25
CA LEU A 172 25.10 9.81 -4.82
C LEU A 172 25.39 9.30 -3.40
N LEU A 173 26.48 8.55 -3.28
CA LEU A 173 26.87 7.89 -2.02
C LEU A 173 28.02 8.63 -1.32
N GLN A 174 27.88 8.78 0.00
CA GLN A 174 28.96 9.20 0.89
C GLN A 174 29.33 8.04 1.84
N PRO A 175 30.59 7.55 1.83
CA PRO A 175 31.04 6.54 2.77
C PRO A 175 30.98 7.04 4.21
N ARG A 176 30.48 6.23 5.15
CA ARG A 176 30.42 6.62 6.57
C ARG A 176 31.79 6.81 7.23
N GLN A 177 32.86 6.26 6.64
CA GLN A 177 34.24 6.33 7.15
C GLN A 177 35.17 7.22 6.30
N GLY A 178 34.65 8.21 5.57
CA GLY A 178 35.47 9.18 4.84
C GLY A 178 34.70 10.45 4.46
N SER A 179 35.40 11.59 4.34
CA SER A 179 34.76 12.89 4.04
C SER A 179 34.46 13.12 2.55
N ASN A 180 34.97 12.28 1.64
CA ASN A 180 34.93 12.57 0.22
C ASN A 180 33.65 12.03 -0.43
N THR A 181 32.83 12.95 -0.90
CA THR A 181 31.65 12.67 -1.74
C THR A 181 32.10 12.07 -3.07
N LEU A 182 31.50 10.96 -3.49
CA LEU A 182 31.95 10.21 -4.66
C LEU A 182 31.36 10.77 -5.97
N VAL A 183 31.49 12.08 -6.20
CA VAL A 183 30.83 12.78 -7.32
C VAL A 183 31.32 12.26 -8.69
N ASP A 184 32.63 11.98 -8.84
CA ASP A 184 33.15 11.37 -10.07
C ASP A 184 32.48 10.04 -10.37
N LYS A 185 32.36 9.19 -9.34
CA LYS A 185 31.73 7.88 -9.47
C LYS A 185 30.26 8.04 -9.81
N PHE A 186 29.56 8.97 -9.17
CA PHE A 186 28.15 9.23 -9.44
C PHE A 186 27.89 9.64 -10.89
N VAL A 187 28.68 10.58 -11.43
CA VAL A 187 28.59 10.97 -12.84
C VAL A 187 28.88 9.78 -13.76
N MET A 188 29.91 8.98 -13.44
CA MET A 188 30.24 7.79 -14.22
C MET A 188 29.15 6.71 -14.15
N ASP A 189 28.52 6.50 -12.99
CA ASP A 189 27.44 5.53 -12.80
C ASP A 189 26.21 5.93 -13.64
N ILE A 190 25.90 7.23 -13.74
CA ILE A 190 24.86 7.77 -14.65
C ILE A 190 25.19 7.48 -16.12
N LEU A 191 26.42 7.78 -16.54
CA LEU A 191 26.87 7.55 -17.92
C LEU A 191 26.91 6.05 -18.26
N HIS A 192 27.38 5.21 -17.34
CA HIS A 192 27.39 3.74 -17.50
C HIS A 192 25.99 3.16 -17.60
N TYR A 193 25.07 3.61 -16.74
CA TYR A 193 23.66 3.20 -16.83
C TYR A 193 23.10 3.55 -18.21
N THR A 194 23.34 4.78 -18.66
CA THR A 194 22.86 5.27 -19.96
C THR A 194 23.43 4.43 -21.11
N ALA A 195 24.74 4.20 -21.14
CA ALA A 195 25.39 3.37 -22.15
C ALA A 195 24.94 1.89 -22.13
N ALA A 196 24.49 1.39 -20.97
CA ALA A 196 23.99 0.02 -20.86
C ALA A 196 22.61 -0.17 -21.50
N VAL A 197 21.79 0.89 -21.55
CA VAL A 197 20.38 0.82 -21.99
C VAL A 197 20.08 1.57 -23.29
N SER A 198 20.97 2.50 -23.68
CA SER A 198 20.84 3.42 -24.80
C SER A 198 22.04 3.31 -25.74
N ASP A 199 21.82 3.51 -27.04
CA ASP A 199 22.91 3.69 -28.01
C ASP A 199 23.45 5.14 -28.02
N CYS A 200 22.83 6.06 -27.27
CA CYS A 200 23.33 7.42 -27.04
C CYS A 200 24.27 7.49 -25.83
N ALA A 201 25.34 8.28 -25.93
CA ALA A 201 26.32 8.45 -24.87
C ALA A 201 25.80 9.26 -23.65
N ALA A 202 24.72 10.04 -23.82
CA ALA A 202 24.19 10.92 -22.79
C ALA A 202 22.69 10.67 -22.49
N PRO A 203 22.24 10.90 -21.24
CA PRO A 203 20.83 10.81 -20.87
C PRO A 203 19.96 11.81 -21.64
N ALA A 204 18.70 11.46 -21.86
CA ALA A 204 17.69 12.36 -22.43
C ALA A 204 17.23 13.42 -21.41
N GLY A 205 17.20 13.07 -20.12
CA GLY A 205 16.85 13.98 -19.05
C GLY A 205 17.20 13.39 -17.68
N ILE A 206 17.34 14.26 -16.68
CA ILE A 206 17.61 13.88 -15.30
C ILE A 206 16.75 14.75 -14.37
N ILE A 207 16.05 14.10 -13.43
CA ILE A 207 15.41 14.77 -12.30
C ILE A 207 16.18 14.43 -11.04
N MET A 208 16.63 15.43 -10.28
CA MET A 208 17.50 15.25 -9.12
C MET A 208 16.85 15.73 -7.82
N PHE A 209 17.17 15.03 -6.73
CA PHE A 209 16.85 15.47 -5.37
C PHE A 209 18.11 15.39 -4.52
N GLY A 210 18.58 16.53 -4.01
CA GLY A 210 19.72 16.66 -3.12
C GLY A 210 19.30 16.62 -1.65
N ASP A 211 20.15 16.09 -0.79
CA ASP A 211 19.93 16.09 0.66
C ASP A 211 20.22 17.48 1.23
N LYS A 212 19.47 17.91 2.24
CA LYS A 212 19.61 19.22 2.89
C LYS A 212 21.00 19.53 3.44
N THR A 213 21.83 18.51 3.71
CA THR A 213 23.19 18.69 4.22
C THR A 213 24.25 18.76 3.12
N THR A 214 23.86 18.53 1.86
CA THR A 214 24.78 18.44 0.72
C THR A 214 24.76 19.71 -0.11
N ASP A 215 25.92 20.32 -0.34
CA ASP A 215 26.04 21.41 -1.32
C ASP A 215 25.98 20.85 -2.75
N MET A 216 24.83 21.02 -3.40
CA MET A 216 24.58 20.51 -4.75
C MET A 216 25.28 21.31 -5.85
N LYS A 217 25.73 22.55 -5.59
CA LYS A 217 26.39 23.41 -6.60
C LYS A 217 27.59 22.72 -7.28
N PRO A 218 28.60 22.21 -6.56
CA PRO A 218 29.73 21.51 -7.18
C PRO A 218 29.33 20.21 -7.90
N ILE A 219 28.26 19.54 -7.45
CA ILE A 219 27.77 18.30 -8.05
C ILE A 219 27.14 18.59 -9.41
N VAL A 220 26.21 19.55 -9.45
CA VAL A 220 25.52 19.93 -10.69
C VAL A 220 26.48 20.61 -11.66
N ALA A 221 27.42 21.44 -11.19
CA ALA A 221 28.47 22.03 -12.04
C ALA A 221 29.33 20.96 -12.72
N LYS A 222 29.66 19.87 -12.00
CA LYS A 222 30.41 18.75 -12.57
C LYS A 222 29.61 17.97 -13.59
N MET A 223 28.30 17.80 -13.37
CA MET A 223 27.40 17.20 -14.35
C MET A 223 27.27 18.08 -15.60
N ASP A 224 27.16 19.41 -15.44
CA ASP A 224 27.12 20.36 -16.57
C ASP A 224 28.38 20.28 -17.44
N CYS A 225 29.55 20.06 -16.81
CA CYS A 225 30.81 19.89 -17.54
C CYS A 225 30.92 18.52 -18.24
N ALA A 226 30.30 17.48 -17.69
CA ALA A 226 30.43 16.10 -18.16
C ALA A 226 29.38 15.70 -19.21
N MET A 227 28.26 16.42 -19.30
CA MET A 227 27.12 16.07 -20.14
C MET A 227 26.86 17.12 -21.23
N PRO A 228 26.42 16.71 -22.43
CA PRO A 228 26.18 17.63 -23.54
C PRO A 228 25.00 18.57 -23.25
N GLU A 229 24.90 19.71 -23.94
CA GLU A 229 23.92 20.78 -23.65
C GLU A 229 22.45 20.35 -23.76
N GLU A 230 22.19 19.29 -24.51
CA GLU A 230 20.86 18.72 -24.75
C GLU A 230 20.33 17.94 -23.54
N THR A 231 21.19 17.45 -22.65
CA THR A 231 20.75 16.73 -21.45
C THR A 231 20.12 17.70 -20.44
N VAL A 232 18.80 17.67 -20.30
CA VAL A 232 18.11 18.50 -19.31
C VAL A 232 18.33 17.95 -17.90
N ILE A 233 18.68 18.82 -16.94
CA ILE A 233 18.80 18.48 -15.53
C ILE A 233 17.94 19.46 -14.73
N VAL A 234 16.96 18.94 -14.01
CA VAL A 234 16.11 19.74 -13.11
C VAL A 234 15.98 19.05 -11.76
N GLY A 235 15.47 19.74 -10.75
CA GLY A 235 15.34 19.12 -9.43
C GLY A 235 15.23 20.07 -8.26
N ASP A 236 15.28 19.46 -7.07
CA ASP A 236 15.38 20.14 -5.78
C ASP A 236 16.79 19.91 -5.22
N ALA A 237 17.52 20.99 -4.94
CA ALA A 237 18.86 20.93 -4.37
C ALA A 237 18.89 20.56 -2.89
N SER A 238 17.77 20.73 -2.16
CA SER A 238 17.71 20.53 -0.71
C SER A 238 16.34 20.00 -0.28
N ALA A 239 16.16 18.69 -0.43
CA ALA A 239 14.98 17.95 -0.02
C ALA A 239 15.30 16.93 1.09
N ASP A 240 14.30 16.59 1.90
CA ASP A 240 14.28 15.34 2.66
C ASP A 240 13.60 14.27 1.79
N PHE A 241 14.32 13.23 1.37
CA PHE A 241 13.78 12.25 0.42
C PHE A 241 14.11 10.79 0.78
N ILE A 242 13.23 9.90 0.35
CA ILE A 242 13.46 8.45 0.30
C ILE A 242 13.18 8.01 -1.13
N PHE A 243 13.96 7.04 -1.60
CA PHE A 243 13.80 6.50 -2.93
C PHE A 243 13.91 4.99 -2.91
N ARG A 244 13.39 4.38 -3.97
CA ARG A 244 13.53 2.97 -4.26
C ARG A 244 14.11 2.77 -5.65
N THR A 245 15.01 1.81 -5.76
CA THR A 245 15.49 1.29 -7.03
C THR A 245 14.59 0.19 -7.56
N GLY A 246 14.46 0.11 -8.89
CA GLY A 246 13.71 -0.97 -9.54
C GLY A 246 14.34 -2.37 -9.36
N ASP A 247 15.56 -2.41 -8.83
CA ASP A 247 16.36 -3.58 -8.51
C ASP A 247 16.83 -3.58 -7.04
N ASP A 248 16.78 -4.74 -6.36
CA ASP A 248 17.12 -4.89 -4.93
C ASP A 248 18.63 -4.77 -4.61
N SER A 249 19.42 -4.23 -5.55
CA SER A 249 20.90 -4.19 -5.51
C SER A 249 21.47 -3.26 -4.43
N LEU A 250 20.70 -2.27 -3.97
CA LEU A 250 21.16 -1.27 -3.00
C LEU A 250 20.98 -1.66 -1.51
N ASN A 251 20.26 -2.74 -1.20
CA ASN A 251 19.99 -3.15 0.19
C ASN A 251 21.28 -3.43 1.01
N GLN A 252 22.39 -3.77 0.34
CA GLN A 252 23.69 -3.98 0.99
C GLN A 252 24.42 -2.67 1.34
N LEU A 253 24.14 -1.56 0.63
CA LEU A 253 24.88 -0.29 0.76
C LEU A 253 24.34 0.64 1.86
N VAL A 254 23.10 0.41 2.32
CA VAL A 254 22.42 1.21 3.36
C VAL A 254 23.18 1.18 4.70
N TYR A 255 23.92 0.10 4.98
CA TYR A 255 24.71 -0.03 6.21
C TYR A 255 26.09 0.65 6.16
N THR A 256 26.60 0.95 4.96
CA THR A 256 27.97 1.44 4.74
C THR A 256 28.06 2.88 4.25
N CYS A 257 26.99 3.42 3.66
CA CYS A 257 26.98 4.74 3.03
C CYS A 257 25.75 5.57 3.46
N CYS A 258 25.89 6.90 3.44
CA CYS A 258 24.79 7.85 3.50
C CYS A 258 24.43 8.30 2.08
N PHE A 259 23.15 8.56 1.81
CA PHE A 259 22.69 9.09 0.54
C PHE A 259 22.71 10.62 0.58
N GLN A 260 23.38 11.23 -0.39
CA GLN A 260 23.51 12.69 -0.47
C GLN A 260 22.66 13.32 -1.57
N ALA A 261 22.34 12.54 -2.59
CA ALA A 261 21.42 12.93 -3.65
C ALA A 261 20.92 11.67 -4.35
N VAL A 262 19.84 11.79 -5.12
CA VAL A 262 19.38 10.77 -6.06
C VAL A 262 19.05 11.40 -7.40
N ALA A 263 19.45 10.74 -8.48
CA ALA A 263 19.09 11.09 -9.84
C ALA A 263 18.13 10.05 -10.41
N LEU A 264 16.97 10.52 -10.88
CA LEU A 264 16.08 9.79 -11.76
C LEU A 264 16.52 10.05 -13.20
N VAL A 265 17.17 9.07 -13.81
CA VAL A 265 17.82 9.18 -15.12
C VAL A 265 16.92 8.60 -16.20
N PHE A 266 16.63 9.41 -17.22
CA PHE A 266 15.85 9.03 -18.40
C PHE A 266 16.81 8.78 -19.57
N ALA A 267 16.95 7.53 -19.99
CA ALA A 267 17.80 7.13 -21.10
C ALA A 267 16.96 6.56 -22.25
N ARG A 268 17.37 6.77 -23.50
CA ARG A 268 16.66 6.22 -24.67
C ARG A 268 16.75 4.70 -24.68
N ASP A 269 15.65 4.01 -24.94
CA ASP A 269 15.64 2.55 -25.04
C ASP A 269 16.23 2.12 -26.39
N ARG A 270 17.33 1.37 -26.38
CA ARG A 270 17.92 0.82 -27.60
C ARG A 270 16.98 -0.10 -28.39
N TYR A 271 16.00 -0.69 -27.71
CA TYR A 271 15.00 -1.56 -28.32
C TYR A 271 13.66 -0.84 -28.51
N LYS A 272 13.68 0.49 -28.64
CA LYS A 272 12.50 1.30 -28.94
C LYS A 272 11.78 0.73 -30.19
N PRO A 273 10.47 0.44 -30.11
CA PRO A 273 9.69 -0.03 -31.26
C PRO A 273 9.65 0.99 -32.41
N GLU A 274 9.70 0.51 -33.65
CA GLU A 274 9.56 1.35 -34.85
C GLU A 274 8.19 2.08 -34.87
N GLY A 275 8.20 3.38 -35.18
CA GLY A 275 6.98 4.21 -35.27
C GLY A 275 6.46 4.74 -33.93
N LEU A 276 7.31 4.81 -32.91
CA LEU A 276 7.03 5.49 -31.63
C LEU A 276 7.68 6.88 -31.63
N GLY A 277 6.97 7.89 -31.10
CA GLY A 277 7.51 9.24 -31.02
C GLY A 277 8.81 9.33 -30.20
N GLU A 278 9.59 10.37 -30.42
CA GLU A 278 10.71 10.72 -29.57
C GLU A 278 10.23 11.58 -28.40
N ILE A 279 10.53 11.16 -27.18
CA ILE A 279 10.20 11.92 -25.97
C ILE A 279 11.32 12.94 -25.73
N GLN A 280 10.95 14.22 -25.63
CA GLN A 280 11.88 15.31 -25.35
C GLN A 280 11.49 16.04 -24.07
N PHE A 281 12.51 16.43 -23.30
CA PHE A 281 12.37 17.29 -22.13
C PHE A 281 12.70 18.72 -22.55
N HIS A 282 11.81 19.64 -22.25
CA HIS A 282 12.04 21.06 -22.45
C HIS A 282 12.06 21.75 -21.10
N VAL A 283 12.85 22.82 -20.97
CA VAL A 283 13.01 23.53 -19.70
C VAL A 283 12.90 25.03 -19.92
N THR A 284 12.10 25.68 -19.09
CA THR A 284 11.95 27.14 -19.05
C THR A 284 12.14 27.61 -17.61
N LYS A 285 12.62 28.83 -17.42
CA LYS A 285 12.83 29.44 -16.10
C LYS A 285 12.11 30.79 -16.00
N SER A 286 11.61 31.11 -14.81
CA SER A 286 11.31 32.47 -14.33
C SER A 286 12.28 32.82 -13.20
N THR A 287 13.00 33.94 -13.29
CA THR A 287 13.91 34.45 -12.26
C THR A 287 13.25 35.57 -11.46
N GLY A 288 13.52 35.63 -10.16
CA GLY A 288 12.99 36.67 -9.27
C GLY A 288 14.06 37.51 -8.58
N VAL A 289 15.30 37.46 -9.07
CA VAL A 289 16.41 38.26 -8.50
C VAL A 289 16.89 39.34 -9.46
N LEU A 290 17.17 40.52 -8.90
CA LEU A 290 17.69 41.68 -9.61
C LEU A 290 19.14 41.96 -9.18
N PRO A 291 20.12 42.00 -10.13
CA PRO A 291 21.49 42.41 -9.82
C PRO A 291 21.57 43.91 -9.51
N PHE A 292 22.38 44.29 -8.52
CA PHE A 292 22.63 45.69 -8.19
C PHE A 292 24.02 45.92 -7.58
N GLY A 293 24.43 47.19 -7.55
CA GLY A 293 25.71 47.62 -6.97
C GLY A 293 26.92 47.36 -7.89
N PRO A 294 28.15 47.66 -7.40
CA PRO A 294 29.37 47.45 -8.16
C PRO A 294 29.84 45.98 -8.08
N LYS A 295 30.53 45.53 -9.13
CA LYS A 295 31.19 44.21 -9.16
C LYS A 295 32.40 44.21 -8.21
N LEU A 296 32.45 43.21 -7.34
CA LEU A 296 33.45 43.06 -6.28
C LEU A 296 34.30 41.82 -6.52
N LYS A 297 35.48 41.79 -5.91
CA LYS A 297 36.41 40.65 -5.97
C LYS A 297 36.76 40.17 -4.57
N ALA A 298 36.64 38.87 -4.35
CA ALA A 298 37.01 38.23 -3.09
C ALA A 298 38.54 38.27 -2.90
N VAL A 299 39.00 38.85 -1.80
CA VAL A 299 40.41 38.97 -1.42
C VAL A 299 40.81 37.85 -0.48
N CYS A 300 39.97 37.58 0.52
CA CYS A 300 40.18 36.53 1.50
C CYS A 300 38.82 35.91 1.84
N VAL A 301 38.76 34.59 1.93
CA VAL A 301 37.58 33.85 2.35
C VAL A 301 37.99 32.97 3.51
N VAL A 302 37.32 33.13 4.65
CA VAL A 302 37.60 32.40 5.89
C VAL A 302 36.32 31.70 6.34
N PRO A 303 36.33 30.39 6.66
CA PRO A 303 35.15 29.74 7.23
C PRO A 303 34.78 30.39 8.57
N ASN A 304 33.50 30.67 8.77
CA ASN A 304 32.99 31.30 9.99
C ASN A 304 32.46 30.24 10.98
N ASP A 305 31.69 29.28 10.48
CA ASP A 305 31.17 28.13 11.23
C ASP A 305 31.00 26.91 10.28
N SER A 306 30.15 25.94 10.65
CA SER A 306 29.90 24.73 9.85
C SER A 306 29.04 24.95 8.61
N GLU A 307 28.45 26.14 8.42
CA GLU A 307 27.53 26.44 7.32
C GLU A 307 27.81 27.78 6.62
N SER A 308 28.69 28.65 7.15
CA SER A 308 28.91 30.00 6.64
C SER A 308 30.37 30.38 6.43
N SER A 309 30.59 31.31 5.52
CA SER A 309 31.90 31.85 5.13
C SER A 309 31.96 33.37 5.30
N CYS A 310 33.08 33.88 5.80
CA CYS A 310 33.43 35.30 5.85
C CYS A 310 34.21 35.69 4.59
N VAL A 311 33.68 36.64 3.81
CA VAL A 311 34.25 37.11 2.55
C VAL A 311 34.73 38.55 2.71
N PHE A 312 36.04 38.75 2.59
CA PHE A 312 36.67 40.07 2.48
C PHE A 312 36.75 40.45 1.02
N ALA A 313 36.29 41.65 0.67
CA ALA A 313 36.14 42.04 -0.72
C ALA A 313 36.81 43.39 -1.03
N ARG A 314 37.10 43.59 -2.32
CA ARG A 314 37.53 44.87 -2.88
C ARG A 314 36.76 45.19 -4.15
N LEU A 315 36.69 46.46 -4.49
CA LEU A 315 36.12 46.91 -5.77
C LEU A 315 37.01 46.40 -6.90
N GLU A 316 36.39 45.87 -7.95
CA GLU A 316 37.12 45.41 -9.12
C GLU A 316 37.90 46.59 -9.74
N GLY A 317 39.23 46.44 -9.85
CA GLY A 317 40.14 47.51 -10.29
C GLY A 317 40.78 48.37 -9.19
N GLN A 318 40.45 48.17 -7.91
CA GLN A 318 41.06 48.89 -6.78
C GLN A 318 41.91 47.98 -5.86
N ASN A 319 42.84 48.56 -5.10
CA ASN A 319 43.80 47.82 -4.25
C ASN A 319 43.44 47.79 -2.75
N GLY A 320 42.40 48.49 -2.29
CA GLY A 320 41.98 48.51 -0.89
C GLY A 320 40.87 47.51 -0.55
N ILE A 321 40.93 46.90 0.64
CA ILE A 321 39.80 46.15 1.21
C ILE A 321 38.68 47.13 1.56
N MET A 322 37.45 46.78 1.22
CA MET A 322 36.29 47.63 1.45
C MET A 322 35.74 47.51 2.87
N ALA A 323 35.11 48.57 3.36
CA ALA A 323 34.34 48.57 4.59
C ALA A 323 32.96 47.90 4.35
N ALA A 324 32.91 46.57 4.41
CA ALA A 324 31.71 45.77 4.17
C ALA A 324 30.52 46.21 5.04
N GLY A 325 30.77 46.57 6.30
CA GLY A 325 29.73 47.01 7.24
C GLY A 325 29.04 48.32 6.81
N ALA A 326 29.77 49.25 6.19
CA ALA A 326 29.19 50.48 5.67
C ALA A 326 28.21 50.19 4.52
N ILE A 327 28.58 49.27 3.62
CA ILE A 327 27.78 48.87 2.47
C ILE A 327 26.52 48.14 2.91
N LEU A 328 26.63 47.19 3.85
CA LEU A 328 25.45 46.53 4.39
C LEU A 328 24.51 47.53 5.09
N ASN A 329 25.05 48.56 5.76
CA ASN A 329 24.24 49.61 6.37
C ASN A 329 23.58 50.54 5.33
N GLU A 330 24.26 50.87 4.24
CA GLU A 330 23.68 51.63 3.12
C GLU A 330 22.55 50.84 2.44
N ILE A 331 22.80 49.56 2.15
CA ILE A 331 21.81 48.60 1.64
C ILE A 331 20.60 48.54 2.59
N LYS A 332 20.82 48.41 3.91
CA LYS A 332 19.74 48.45 4.91
C LYS A 332 18.89 49.71 4.87
N GLN A 333 19.52 50.87 4.72
CA GLN A 333 18.81 52.15 4.69
C GLN A 333 17.94 52.32 3.43
N LEU A 334 18.28 51.64 2.34
CA LEU A 334 17.49 51.63 1.11
C LEU A 334 16.17 50.85 1.26
N PHE A 335 16.10 49.84 2.14
CA PHE A 335 14.97 48.88 2.17
C PHE A 335 13.89 49.10 3.22
N ARG A 336 14.04 50.05 4.17
CA ARG A 336 12.98 50.56 5.09
C ARG A 336 12.06 49.51 5.79
N GLU A 337 12.49 48.29 6.03
CA GLU A 337 11.74 47.26 6.80
C GLU A 337 12.62 46.52 7.83
N GLU A 338 11.99 45.97 8.89
CA GLU A 338 12.68 45.45 10.10
C GLU A 338 13.49 44.16 9.88
N ASP A 339 13.27 43.39 8.79
CA ASP A 339 13.97 42.11 8.49
C ASP A 339 14.89 42.19 7.24
N THR A 340 15.91 43.04 7.34
CA THR A 340 16.65 43.61 6.20
C THR A 340 17.63 42.70 5.44
N PHE A 341 17.72 41.41 5.76
CA PHE A 341 18.65 40.46 5.10
C PHE A 341 18.00 39.17 4.58
N ALA A 342 16.68 39.01 4.71
CA ALA A 342 16.00 37.78 4.30
C ALA A 342 16.21 37.45 2.80
N ASP A 343 16.43 38.49 2.00
CA ASP A 343 16.31 38.50 0.53
C ASP A 343 17.60 38.90 -0.22
N LEU A 344 18.74 39.03 0.48
CA LEU A 344 20.00 39.48 -0.11
C LEU A 344 20.94 38.31 -0.45
N TYR A 345 21.46 38.29 -1.68
CA TYR A 345 22.36 37.26 -2.18
C TYR A 345 23.61 37.89 -2.82
N ILE A 346 24.71 37.13 -2.85
CA ILE A 346 25.83 37.39 -3.76
C ILE A 346 25.85 36.33 -4.86
N GLY A 347 25.90 36.77 -6.11
CA GLY A 347 26.14 35.90 -7.27
C GLY A 347 27.62 35.92 -7.60
N VAL A 348 28.28 34.76 -7.46
CA VAL A 348 29.72 34.57 -7.63
C VAL A 348 29.97 33.92 -8.99
N THR A 349 30.73 34.61 -9.85
CA THR A 349 31.16 34.09 -11.15
C THR A 349 32.44 33.29 -10.99
N LYS A 350 32.42 32.02 -11.42
CA LYS A 350 33.56 31.11 -11.37
C LYS A 350 33.97 30.69 -12.77
N GLU A 351 35.27 30.63 -13.02
CA GLU A 351 35.80 30.03 -14.24
C GLU A 351 35.67 28.51 -14.19
N THR A 352 35.15 27.94 -15.27
CA THR A 352 34.93 26.51 -15.48
C THR A 352 35.59 26.07 -16.78
N GLN A 353 35.98 24.80 -16.87
CA GLN A 353 36.49 24.20 -18.10
C GLN A 353 35.48 23.18 -18.60
N ARG A 354 34.97 23.37 -19.82
CA ARG A 354 34.07 22.43 -20.47
C ARG A 354 34.83 21.56 -21.44
N THR A 355 34.50 20.28 -21.49
CA THR A 355 34.94 19.40 -22.58
C THR A 355 33.96 19.53 -23.74
N SER A 356 34.43 20.03 -24.88
CA SER A 356 33.65 19.98 -26.13
C SER A 356 33.55 18.55 -26.68
N ASP A 357 32.60 18.30 -27.59
CA ASP A 357 32.43 17.02 -28.29
C ASP A 357 33.69 16.54 -29.04
N SER A 358 34.65 17.45 -29.28
CA SER A 358 35.95 17.18 -29.91
C SER A 358 37.07 16.83 -28.91
N GLY A 359 36.78 16.84 -27.61
CA GLY A 359 37.77 16.67 -26.54
C GLY A 359 38.62 17.92 -26.24
N ILE A 360 38.33 19.07 -26.88
CA ILE A 360 39.00 20.35 -26.62
C ILE A 360 38.34 21.03 -25.43
N PHE A 361 39.14 21.51 -24.47
CA PHE A 361 38.65 22.28 -23.33
C PHE A 361 38.29 23.72 -23.75
N THR A 362 37.03 24.12 -23.57
CA THR A 362 36.58 25.50 -23.77
C THR A 362 36.43 26.19 -22.41
N PRO A 363 36.89 27.46 -22.27
CA PRO A 363 36.61 28.26 -21.08
C PRO A 363 35.10 28.54 -20.98
N GLY A 364 34.52 28.31 -19.81
CA GLY A 364 33.14 28.68 -19.50
C GLY A 364 33.08 29.42 -18.17
N GLU A 365 32.00 30.16 -17.93
CA GLU A 365 31.73 30.77 -16.63
C GLU A 365 30.47 30.15 -16.01
N SER A 366 30.51 29.89 -14.70
CA SER A 366 29.35 29.47 -13.90
C SER A 366 28.98 30.54 -12.87
N LEU A 367 27.70 30.67 -12.57
CA LEU A 367 27.18 31.60 -11.57
C LEU A 367 26.59 30.81 -10.40
N ASP A 368 27.10 31.06 -9.20
CA ASP A 368 26.62 30.45 -7.95
C ASP A 368 26.08 31.52 -7.00
N PHE A 369 24.90 31.29 -6.41
CA PHE A 369 24.31 32.21 -5.44
C PHE A 369 24.60 31.79 -3.99
N TYR A 370 24.93 32.78 -3.16
CA TYR A 370 25.16 32.62 -1.72
C TYR A 370 24.34 33.64 -0.94
N LYS A 371 23.55 33.20 0.04
CA LYS A 371 22.71 34.08 0.86
C LYS A 371 23.59 34.92 1.80
N VAL A 372 23.34 36.23 1.89
CA VAL A 372 24.03 37.09 2.85
C VAL A 372 23.32 37.03 4.19
N ILE A 373 24.02 36.61 5.24
CA ILE A 373 23.47 36.49 6.61
C ILE A 373 23.80 37.74 7.42
N GLY A 374 24.90 38.42 7.11
CA GLY A 374 25.34 39.62 7.80
C GLY A 374 26.73 40.05 7.39
N GLY A 375 27.43 40.74 8.29
CA GLY A 375 28.83 41.13 8.08
C GLY A 375 29.39 41.97 9.20
N GLY A 376 30.71 42.02 9.28
CA GLY A 376 31.46 42.89 10.18
C GLY A 376 31.94 44.16 9.48
N GLU A 377 32.88 44.87 10.10
CA GLU A 377 33.41 46.13 9.56
C GLU A 377 34.05 45.96 8.15
N TYR A 378 34.75 44.84 7.93
CA TYR A 378 35.54 44.59 6.70
C TYR A 378 35.18 43.30 5.95
N TYR A 379 34.18 42.54 6.39
CA TYR A 379 33.79 41.27 5.76
C TYR A 379 32.29 41.09 5.69
N PHE A 380 31.83 40.33 4.69
CA PHE A 380 30.47 39.82 4.58
C PHE A 380 30.40 38.38 5.12
N THR A 381 29.33 38.03 5.82
CA THR A 381 29.04 36.65 6.23
C THR A 381 27.99 36.08 5.29
N VAL A 382 28.31 34.99 4.60
CA VAL A 382 27.42 34.34 3.63
C VAL A 382 27.18 32.87 3.96
N ASN A 383 25.99 32.36 3.65
CA ASN A 383 25.61 30.97 3.80
C ASN A 383 26.21 30.12 2.68
N GLY A 384 26.97 29.09 3.04
CA GLY A 384 27.60 28.13 2.16
C GLY A 384 29.12 28.27 2.07
N PHE A 385 29.72 27.32 1.35
CA PHE A 385 31.15 27.25 1.08
C PHE A 385 31.45 27.25 -0.42
N GLY A 386 32.72 27.45 -0.79
CA GLY A 386 33.17 27.30 -2.18
C GLY A 386 33.46 28.59 -2.93
N ILE A 387 33.36 29.74 -2.27
CA ILE A 387 33.93 31.01 -2.76
C ILE A 387 35.44 30.96 -2.54
N ARG A 388 36.21 31.35 -3.56
CA ARG A 388 37.67 31.36 -3.52
C ARG A 388 38.21 32.78 -3.61
N THR A 389 39.42 32.98 -3.08
CA THR A 389 40.17 34.21 -3.31
C THR A 389 40.37 34.40 -4.81
N GLY A 390 39.98 35.56 -5.32
CA GLY A 390 40.05 35.90 -6.73
C GLY A 390 38.72 35.78 -7.47
N ASP A 391 37.68 35.19 -6.87
CA ASP A 391 36.36 35.14 -7.51
C ASP A 391 35.73 36.54 -7.56
N SER A 392 35.07 36.87 -8.67
CA SER A 392 34.30 38.10 -8.81
C SER A 392 32.83 37.84 -8.48
N PHE A 393 32.17 38.78 -7.80
CA PHE A 393 30.78 38.64 -7.38
C PHE A 393 30.02 39.96 -7.41
N LEU A 394 28.69 39.86 -7.48
CA LEU A 394 27.75 40.98 -7.50
C LEU A 394 26.60 40.74 -6.50
N PHE A 395 25.98 41.80 -5.99
CA PHE A 395 24.82 41.67 -5.11
C PHE A 395 23.52 41.48 -5.92
N TYR A 396 22.63 40.67 -5.38
CA TYR A 396 21.31 40.37 -5.93
C TYR A 396 20.26 40.48 -4.83
N GLN A 397 19.10 41.01 -5.18
CA GLN A 397 17.96 41.10 -4.29
C GLN A 397 16.76 40.42 -4.94
N SER A 398 15.90 39.77 -4.14
CA SER A 398 14.60 39.35 -4.65
C SER A 398 13.70 40.55 -4.97
N ASP A 399 13.05 40.52 -6.13
CA ASP A 399 12.12 41.56 -6.56
C ASP A 399 10.89 40.91 -7.21
N SER A 400 9.71 41.17 -6.63
CA SER A 400 8.48 40.53 -7.08
C SER A 400 8.04 41.01 -8.47
N ALA A 401 8.31 42.28 -8.81
CA ALA A 401 8.02 42.82 -10.14
C ALA A 401 8.86 42.15 -11.23
N THR A 402 10.16 41.95 -10.97
CA THR A 402 11.07 41.19 -11.84
C THR A 402 10.59 39.75 -11.98
N ALA A 403 10.20 39.10 -10.87
CA ALA A 403 9.68 37.74 -10.90
C ALA A 403 8.39 37.60 -11.73
N SER A 404 7.46 38.54 -11.60
CA SER A 404 6.23 38.57 -12.41
C SER A 404 6.53 38.77 -13.90
N SER A 405 7.41 39.73 -14.24
CA SER A 405 7.83 39.95 -15.63
C SER A 405 8.53 38.71 -16.21
N SER A 406 9.32 38.00 -15.41
CA SER A 406 10.00 36.77 -15.85
C SER A 406 9.02 35.60 -15.99
N CYS A 407 7.93 35.54 -15.20
CA CYS A 407 6.82 34.63 -15.45
C CYS A 407 6.12 34.92 -16.79
N ASP A 408 5.90 36.18 -17.14
CA ASP A 408 5.29 36.54 -18.44
C ASP A 408 6.19 36.12 -19.60
N HIS A 409 7.50 36.27 -19.42
CA HIS A 409 8.47 35.77 -20.38
C HIS A 409 8.43 34.24 -20.51
N ALA A 410 8.36 33.51 -19.39
CA ALA A 410 8.18 32.06 -19.38
C ALA A 410 6.87 31.63 -20.07
N PHE A 411 5.78 32.35 -19.82
CA PHE A 411 4.49 32.12 -20.47
C PHE A 411 4.60 32.29 -21.99
N ASN A 412 5.25 33.35 -22.47
CA ASN A 412 5.43 33.61 -23.90
C ASN A 412 6.31 32.54 -24.57
N LYS A 413 7.36 32.05 -23.89
CA LYS A 413 8.17 30.93 -24.38
C LYS A 413 7.36 29.64 -24.53
N LEU A 414 6.56 29.30 -23.53
CA LEU A 414 5.70 28.11 -23.58
C LEU A 414 4.60 28.26 -24.63
N LEU A 415 4.12 29.49 -24.86
CA LEU A 415 3.18 29.80 -25.94
C LEU A 415 3.83 29.63 -27.33
N ALA A 416 5.08 30.07 -27.49
CA ALA A 416 5.85 29.86 -28.72
C ALA A 416 6.08 28.36 -28.98
N LEU A 417 6.47 27.59 -27.96
CA LEU A 417 6.59 26.13 -28.02
C LEU A 417 5.27 25.47 -28.49
N LYS A 418 4.14 25.90 -27.93
CA LYS A 418 2.81 25.44 -28.32
C LYS A 418 2.48 25.76 -29.78
N ALA A 419 2.90 26.93 -30.28
CA ALA A 419 2.73 27.33 -31.67
C ALA A 419 3.62 26.50 -32.61
N GLU A 420 4.87 26.22 -32.23
CA GLU A 420 5.79 25.37 -32.99
C GLU A 420 5.22 23.95 -33.18
N LEU A 421 4.76 23.32 -32.10
CA LEU A 421 4.11 22.01 -32.13
C LEU A 421 2.90 22.00 -33.09
N LYS A 422 2.06 23.04 -33.04
CA LYS A 422 0.93 23.19 -33.97
C LYS A 422 1.40 23.35 -35.42
N SER A 423 2.43 24.14 -35.68
CA SER A 423 2.93 24.40 -37.04
C SER A 423 3.50 23.14 -37.70
N LYS A 424 4.26 22.33 -36.95
CA LYS A 424 4.77 21.03 -37.39
C LYS A 424 3.64 20.06 -37.72
N ASN A 425 2.57 20.07 -36.91
CA ASN A 425 1.36 19.30 -37.17
C ASN A 425 0.63 19.74 -38.46
N TYR A 426 0.56 21.05 -38.77
CA TYR A 426 -0.07 21.56 -40.00
C TYR A 426 0.72 21.22 -41.27
N LEU A 427 2.06 21.31 -41.24
CA LEU A 427 2.90 20.95 -42.39
C LEU A 427 2.73 19.46 -42.76
N ARG A 428 2.58 18.57 -41.77
CA ARG A 428 2.37 17.14 -42.01
C ARG A 428 0.98 16.80 -42.55
N LEU A 429 -0.08 17.54 -42.20
CA LEU A 429 -1.42 17.31 -42.77
C LEU A 429 -1.48 17.49 -44.30
N SER A 430 -0.53 18.21 -44.90
CA SER A 430 -0.43 18.39 -46.35
C SER A 430 0.21 17.19 -47.07
N ASN A 431 0.89 16.29 -46.35
CA ASN A 431 1.52 15.09 -46.87
C ASN A 431 1.01 13.84 -46.12
N LEU A 432 0.02 13.15 -46.72
CA LEU A 432 -0.58 11.87 -46.33
C LEU A 432 -1.54 11.85 -45.13
N ALA A 433 -2.70 11.25 -45.38
CA ALA A 433 -3.83 11.13 -44.48
C ALA A 433 -3.69 9.93 -43.52
N ASP A 434 -2.83 10.05 -42.50
CA ASP A 434 -2.95 9.24 -41.29
C ASP A 434 -3.32 10.13 -40.10
N LYS A 435 -4.40 9.81 -39.41
CA LYS A 435 -5.11 10.72 -38.48
C LYS A 435 -4.49 10.80 -37.08
N ASP A 436 -3.32 10.20 -36.86
CA ASP A 436 -2.89 9.81 -35.51
C ASP A 436 -1.42 10.16 -35.17
N ASP A 437 -0.80 11.12 -35.85
CA ASP A 437 0.54 11.64 -35.51
C ASP A 437 0.46 13.12 -35.13
N LYS A 438 0.06 13.42 -33.90
CA LYS A 438 0.06 14.79 -33.36
C LYS A 438 1.17 14.92 -32.33
N GLU A 439 2.06 15.88 -32.52
CA GLU A 439 2.97 16.32 -31.46
C GLU A 439 2.17 17.04 -30.38
N GLU A 440 2.31 16.61 -29.12
CA GLU A 440 1.53 17.09 -27.98
C GLU A 440 2.39 17.18 -26.70
N VAL A 441 1.99 18.08 -25.80
CA VAL A 441 2.57 18.20 -24.46
C VAL A 441 1.92 17.16 -23.55
N LEU A 442 2.73 16.25 -23.02
CA LEU A 442 2.29 15.12 -22.20
C LEU A 442 1.95 15.52 -20.77
N GLY A 443 2.55 16.60 -20.29
CA GLY A 443 2.41 17.15 -18.95
C GLY A 443 3.66 17.91 -18.53
N GLY A 444 3.70 18.34 -17.28
CA GLY A 444 4.79 19.17 -16.76
C GLY A 444 5.08 18.94 -15.28
N PHE A 445 6.31 19.25 -14.89
CA PHE A 445 6.73 19.30 -13.49
C PHE A 445 7.32 20.67 -13.15
N ILE A 446 6.89 21.28 -12.03
CA ILE A 446 7.26 22.64 -11.63
C ILE A 446 8.06 22.61 -10.33
N PHE A 447 9.21 23.28 -10.31
CA PHE A 447 10.01 23.53 -9.11
C PHE A 447 10.01 25.04 -8.84
N SER A 448 9.25 25.49 -7.84
CA SER A 448 9.22 26.90 -7.43
C SER A 448 10.00 27.09 -6.13
N CYS A 449 10.65 28.24 -5.97
CA CYS A 449 11.30 28.61 -4.71
C CYS A 449 10.27 28.75 -3.59
N TYR A 450 10.55 28.15 -2.43
CA TYR A 450 9.67 28.25 -1.27
C TYR A 450 9.46 29.67 -0.72
N HIS A 451 10.29 30.63 -1.12
CA HIS A 451 10.08 32.04 -0.79
C HIS A 451 9.08 32.75 -1.72
N ARG A 452 8.75 32.16 -2.89
CA ARG A 452 7.72 32.67 -3.82
C ARG A 452 6.30 32.26 -3.38
N GLY A 453 5.30 32.43 -4.25
CA GLY A 453 3.88 32.20 -3.94
C GLY A 453 3.14 33.47 -3.55
N GLU A 454 1.92 33.32 -3.02
CA GLU A 454 1.00 34.44 -2.73
C GLU A 454 1.63 35.53 -1.85
N SER A 455 2.36 35.16 -0.80
CA SER A 455 3.02 36.12 0.09
C SER A 455 4.10 36.97 -0.59
N PHE A 456 4.67 36.51 -1.71
CA PHE A 456 5.69 37.24 -2.46
C PHE A 456 5.11 38.06 -3.61
N PHE A 457 4.09 37.55 -4.29
CA PHE A 457 3.46 38.23 -5.44
C PHE A 457 2.30 39.15 -5.06
N GLY A 458 1.66 38.90 -3.91
CA GLY A 458 0.36 39.49 -3.56
C GLY A 458 -0.80 38.93 -4.38
N ASP A 459 -0.57 37.85 -5.14
CA ASP A 459 -1.58 37.15 -5.95
C ASP A 459 -1.30 35.64 -5.97
N THR A 460 -2.36 34.86 -6.12
CA THR A 460 -2.31 33.38 -6.15
C THR A 460 -2.04 32.86 -7.57
N PHE A 461 -1.52 31.64 -7.67
CA PHE A 461 -1.30 30.93 -8.96
C PHE A 461 -0.29 31.58 -9.92
N VAL A 462 0.56 32.50 -9.42
CA VAL A 462 1.54 33.21 -10.26
C VAL A 462 2.67 32.29 -10.74
N ASP A 463 3.05 31.28 -9.95
CA ASP A 463 4.09 30.33 -10.34
C ASP A 463 3.56 29.22 -11.25
N SER A 464 2.26 28.94 -11.21
CA SER A 464 1.65 27.88 -12.00
C SER A 464 1.06 28.37 -13.34
N TYR A 465 0.66 29.64 -13.47
CA TYR A 465 0.00 30.14 -14.68
C TYR A 465 0.81 29.98 -15.98
N PRO A 466 2.16 30.11 -16.04
CA PRO A 466 2.88 30.02 -17.29
C PRO A 466 2.68 28.67 -17.98
N PHE A 467 2.57 27.60 -17.19
CA PHE A 467 2.30 26.26 -17.68
C PHE A 467 0.80 26.00 -17.83
N CYS A 468 0.01 26.21 -16.76
CA CYS A 468 -1.40 25.82 -16.70
C CYS A 468 -2.27 26.54 -17.75
N ASN A 469 -2.00 27.82 -18.04
CA ASN A 469 -2.77 28.56 -19.05
C ASN A 469 -2.37 28.16 -20.48
N ASN A 470 -1.11 27.77 -20.70
CA ASN A 470 -0.67 27.27 -21.99
C ASN A 470 -1.15 25.83 -22.25
N PHE A 471 -1.22 24.99 -21.21
CA PHE A 471 -1.56 23.56 -21.33
C PHE A 471 -2.62 23.13 -20.30
N PRO A 472 -3.86 23.64 -20.38
CA PRO A 472 -4.86 23.45 -19.32
C PRO A 472 -5.36 22.01 -19.16
N THR A 473 -5.19 21.17 -20.18
CA THR A 473 -5.57 19.75 -20.15
C THR A 473 -4.40 18.82 -19.83
N ALA A 474 -3.19 19.36 -19.74
CA ALA A 474 -1.99 18.56 -19.51
C ALA A 474 -1.81 18.34 -17.99
N PRO A 475 -1.52 17.09 -17.55
CA PRO A 475 -1.19 16.81 -16.16
C PRO A 475 -0.04 17.68 -15.66
N VAL A 476 -0.22 18.30 -14.50
CA VAL A 476 0.80 19.11 -13.83
C VAL A 476 0.96 18.65 -12.39
N ALA A 477 2.20 18.56 -11.95
CA ALA A 477 2.56 18.47 -10.54
C ALA A 477 3.72 19.43 -10.28
N GLY A 478 3.91 19.83 -9.04
CA GLY A 478 5.02 20.68 -8.68
C GLY A 478 5.18 20.81 -7.18
N LEU A 479 6.25 21.46 -6.78
CA LEU A 479 6.56 21.70 -5.38
C LEU A 479 7.24 23.03 -5.14
N PHE A 480 7.11 23.50 -3.90
CA PHE A 480 7.92 24.58 -3.37
C PHE A 480 9.18 24.00 -2.72
N CYS A 481 10.31 24.20 -3.38
CA CYS A 481 11.62 23.60 -3.09
C CYS A 481 12.61 24.60 -2.46
N ARG A 482 13.72 24.07 -1.90
CA ARG A 482 14.76 24.86 -1.21
C ARG A 482 16.04 24.93 -2.03
N GLY A 483 15.91 25.32 -3.30
CA GLY A 483 17.00 25.47 -4.24
C GLY A 483 16.66 24.79 -5.56
N GLU A 484 16.25 25.59 -6.53
CA GLU A 484 15.79 25.08 -7.82
C GLU A 484 17.00 24.65 -8.67
N ILE A 485 17.07 23.38 -9.05
CA ILE A 485 18.02 22.92 -10.05
C ILE A 485 17.40 23.12 -11.42
N GLY A 486 18.10 23.81 -12.32
CA GLY A 486 17.65 24.06 -13.67
C GLY A 486 18.81 24.21 -14.64
N ARG A 487 18.97 23.23 -15.53
CA ARG A 487 20.00 23.20 -16.58
C ARG A 487 19.38 22.65 -17.86
N GLY A 488 19.57 23.37 -18.96
CA GLY A 488 19.22 22.96 -20.31
C GLY A 488 19.83 23.89 -21.36
N PRO A 489 19.48 23.74 -22.65
CA PRO A 489 20.02 24.54 -23.73
C PRO A 489 19.86 26.05 -23.50
N LYS A 490 20.89 26.85 -23.83
CA LYS A 490 20.88 28.31 -23.62
C LYS A 490 19.67 29.01 -24.28
N SER A 491 19.29 28.56 -25.47
CA SER A 491 18.12 29.10 -26.19
C SER A 491 16.81 29.00 -25.39
N LEU A 492 16.71 28.02 -24.49
CA LEU A 492 15.52 27.78 -23.68
C LEU A 492 15.62 28.47 -22.30
N MET A 493 16.84 28.64 -21.80
CA MET A 493 17.12 29.14 -20.45
C MET A 493 17.39 30.64 -20.34
N ASN A 494 17.70 31.33 -21.45
CA ASN A 494 18.08 32.76 -21.45
C ASN A 494 16.86 33.69 -21.48
N GLU A 495 16.93 34.84 -20.81
CA GLU A 495 15.97 35.93 -21.02
C GLU A 495 16.30 36.71 -22.31
N GLU A 496 15.33 37.46 -22.85
CA GLU A 496 15.49 38.28 -24.07
C GLU A 496 16.68 39.26 -24.05
N TYR A 497 17.23 39.53 -22.87
CA TYR A 497 18.33 40.49 -22.63
C TYR A 497 19.67 39.84 -22.25
N ASP A 498 19.76 38.51 -22.23
CA ASP A 498 20.96 37.79 -21.79
C ASP A 498 21.93 37.53 -22.97
N ASP A 499 23.14 38.08 -22.90
CA ASP A 499 24.18 37.98 -23.95
C ASP A 499 24.69 36.52 -24.08
N GLU A 500 25.21 36.12 -25.25
CA GLU A 500 25.76 34.75 -25.44
C GLU A 500 26.89 34.43 -24.44
N THR A 501 27.51 35.47 -23.87
CA THR A 501 28.60 35.43 -22.91
C THR A 501 28.17 35.31 -21.43
N SER A 502 26.88 35.31 -21.11
CA SER A 502 26.43 35.23 -19.71
C SER A 502 26.81 33.90 -19.01
N PRO A 503 27.22 33.94 -17.72
CA PRO A 503 27.62 32.76 -16.97
C PRO A 503 26.42 31.83 -16.71
N ARG A 504 26.64 30.50 -16.81
CA ARG A 504 25.55 29.52 -16.58
C ARG A 504 25.27 29.36 -15.09
N CYS A 505 24.03 29.59 -14.70
CA CYS A 505 23.52 29.22 -13.38
C CYS A 505 22.77 27.88 -13.47
N CYS A 506 23.10 26.93 -12.60
CA CYS A 506 22.43 25.64 -12.54
C CYS A 506 21.62 25.42 -11.26
N VAL A 507 21.94 26.14 -10.17
CA VAL A 507 21.20 26.16 -8.91
C VAL A 507 20.72 27.59 -8.69
N HIS A 508 19.43 27.81 -8.87
CA HIS A 508 18.82 29.13 -8.87
C HIS A 508 18.26 29.49 -7.50
N VAL A 509 17.92 30.76 -7.32
CA VAL A 509 17.29 31.32 -6.12
C VAL A 509 16.12 32.22 -6.55
N TYR A 510 15.05 32.27 -5.75
CA TYR A 510 13.81 33.01 -6.07
C TYR A 510 13.33 32.74 -7.50
N SER A 511 13.49 31.51 -7.98
CA SER A 511 13.18 31.15 -9.36
C SER A 511 12.08 30.08 -9.40
N THR A 512 11.52 29.90 -10.59
CA THR A 512 10.60 28.81 -10.91
C THR A 512 11.07 28.12 -12.17
N ILE A 513 11.29 26.80 -12.12
CA ILE A 513 11.72 25.96 -13.23
C ILE A 513 10.54 25.12 -13.70
N TYR A 514 10.26 25.19 -15.00
CA TYR A 514 9.20 24.45 -15.67
C TYR A 514 9.83 23.34 -16.52
N LEU A 515 9.39 22.10 -16.32
CA LEU A 515 9.79 20.93 -17.12
C LEU A 515 8.60 20.38 -17.93
N PRO A 516 8.21 20.99 -19.06
CA PRO A 516 7.32 20.35 -20.02
C PRO A 516 7.94 19.09 -20.65
N GLN A 517 7.14 18.01 -20.71
CA GLN A 517 7.49 16.78 -21.42
C GLN A 517 6.70 16.67 -22.72
N LEU A 518 7.39 16.33 -23.81
CA LEU A 518 6.87 16.42 -25.18
C LEU A 518 7.04 15.08 -25.91
N GLU A 519 6.12 14.77 -26.82
CA GLU A 519 6.28 13.69 -27.80
C GLU A 519 6.39 14.28 -29.22
N ASN A 520 7.52 14.04 -29.90
CA ASN A 520 7.75 14.40 -31.30
C ASN A 520 7.60 13.18 -32.22
N SER A 521 7.13 13.37 -33.45
CA SER A 521 7.04 12.27 -34.43
C SER A 521 8.33 12.15 -35.27
N GLU A 522 8.84 10.92 -35.50
CA GLU A 522 10.07 10.72 -36.28
C GLU A 522 9.93 11.21 -37.74
N ASN A 523 10.97 11.85 -38.29
CA ASN A 523 11.11 12.17 -39.71
C ASN A 523 11.77 10.96 -40.43
N THR A 524 10.98 10.06 -41.01
CA THR A 524 11.53 8.99 -41.86
C THR A 524 11.52 9.41 -43.33
N THR A 525 12.70 9.75 -43.85
CA THR A 525 12.97 9.67 -45.31
C THR A 525 12.88 8.20 -45.73
N MET A 526 11.82 7.85 -46.44
CA MET A 526 11.58 6.47 -46.90
C MET A 526 12.53 6.10 -48.05
N GLU A 527 13.39 5.11 -47.82
CA GLU A 527 13.78 4.16 -48.88
C GLU A 527 12.92 2.91 -48.73
N GLU A 528 12.03 2.66 -49.69
CA GLU A 528 11.15 1.50 -49.72
C GLU A 528 11.95 0.20 -49.89
N LYS A 529 11.75 -0.76 -48.96
CA LYS A 529 11.97 -2.19 -49.22
C LYS A 529 10.63 -2.94 -49.31
N PRO A 530 10.55 -4.03 -50.09
CA PRO A 530 9.28 -4.61 -50.51
C PRO A 530 8.56 -5.33 -49.36
N LYS A 531 7.24 -5.15 -49.31
CA LYS A 531 6.31 -5.81 -48.38
C LYS A 531 6.32 -7.33 -48.57
N GLU A 532 6.62 -8.07 -47.50
CA GLU A 532 6.31 -9.50 -47.41
C GLU A 532 4.79 -9.74 -47.32
N PRO A 533 4.30 -10.89 -47.83
CA PRO A 533 2.88 -11.14 -48.01
C PRO A 533 2.17 -11.36 -46.67
N LYS A 534 1.04 -10.68 -46.50
CA LYS A 534 0.07 -10.92 -45.41
C LYS A 534 -0.36 -12.38 -45.42
N MET A 535 0.16 -13.15 -44.46
CA MET A 535 -0.31 -14.48 -44.16
C MET A 535 -1.71 -14.37 -43.54
N THR A 536 -2.73 -14.84 -44.25
CA THR A 536 -4.08 -15.06 -43.71
C THR A 536 -3.98 -16.08 -42.57
N MET A 537 -4.00 -15.59 -41.33
CA MET A 537 -4.04 -16.44 -40.15
C MET A 537 -5.43 -17.07 -40.04
N THR A 538 -5.47 -18.36 -40.32
CA THR A 538 -6.53 -19.27 -39.94
C THR A 538 -6.81 -19.17 -38.43
N SER A 539 -8.08 -19.00 -38.11
CA SER A 539 -8.75 -19.15 -36.81
C SER A 539 -7.92 -19.89 -35.73
N PHE A 540 -7.58 -19.20 -34.64
CA PHE A 540 -7.08 -19.82 -33.42
C PHE A 540 -8.19 -20.64 -32.77
N ALA A 541 -8.28 -21.91 -33.14
CA ALA A 541 -8.83 -22.92 -32.25
C ALA A 541 -7.82 -23.16 -31.11
N SER A 542 -8.35 -23.16 -29.88
CA SER A 542 -7.72 -23.56 -28.59
C SER A 542 -6.48 -22.78 -28.12
N ILE A 543 -6.68 -21.83 -27.20
CA ILE A 543 -5.70 -21.60 -26.12
C ILE A 543 -5.52 -22.94 -25.40
N ASN A 544 -4.28 -23.37 -25.14
CA ASN A 544 -4.03 -24.59 -24.40
C ASN A 544 -4.62 -24.46 -22.98
N GLU A 545 -5.58 -25.31 -22.61
CA GLU A 545 -6.27 -25.29 -21.32
C GLU A 545 -5.28 -25.33 -20.14
N ASP A 546 -4.12 -25.98 -20.33
CA ASP A 546 -3.03 -26.07 -19.35
C ASP A 546 -2.46 -24.70 -18.97
N LEU A 547 -2.35 -23.77 -19.93
CA LEU A 547 -1.81 -22.43 -19.68
C LEU A 547 -2.80 -21.59 -18.87
N VAL A 548 -4.09 -21.67 -19.23
CA VAL A 548 -5.17 -20.98 -18.51
C VAL A 548 -5.28 -21.51 -17.08
N GLN A 549 -5.20 -22.82 -16.90
CA GLN A 549 -5.18 -23.44 -15.58
C GLN A 549 -3.97 -22.98 -14.75
N ASN A 550 -2.79 -22.86 -15.36
CA ASN A 550 -1.58 -22.38 -14.69
C ASN A 550 -1.62 -20.91 -14.27
N ILE A 551 -2.38 -20.08 -14.98
CA ILE A 551 -2.61 -18.68 -14.61
C ILE A 551 -3.66 -18.60 -13.51
N ILE A 552 -4.83 -19.23 -13.72
CA ILE A 552 -5.95 -19.18 -12.78
C ILE A 552 -5.57 -19.76 -11.41
N LYS A 553 -4.72 -20.79 -11.34
CA LYS A 553 -4.26 -21.37 -10.06
C LYS A 553 -3.43 -20.43 -9.19
N ARG A 554 -2.94 -19.31 -9.76
CA ARG A 554 -2.11 -18.31 -9.05
C ARG A 554 -2.88 -17.03 -8.71
N LEU A 555 -4.17 -16.97 -9.03
CA LEU A 555 -4.99 -15.79 -8.75
C LEU A 555 -5.47 -15.77 -7.29
N PRO A 556 -5.61 -14.59 -6.68
CA PRO A 556 -6.30 -14.46 -5.40
C PRO A 556 -7.78 -14.84 -5.53
N ALA A 557 -8.42 -15.16 -4.41
CA ALA A 557 -9.78 -15.72 -4.37
C ALA A 557 -10.83 -14.86 -5.09
N SER A 558 -10.76 -13.52 -4.96
CA SER A 558 -11.67 -12.59 -5.62
C SER A 558 -11.54 -12.62 -7.15
N SER A 559 -10.32 -12.50 -7.67
CA SER A 559 -10.04 -12.61 -9.10
C SER A 559 -10.38 -14.00 -9.65
N PHE A 560 -10.16 -15.04 -8.86
CA PHE A 560 -10.53 -16.41 -9.20
C PHE A 560 -12.05 -16.60 -9.31
N ALA A 561 -12.83 -15.98 -8.41
CA ALA A 561 -14.28 -15.98 -8.49
C ALA A 561 -14.77 -15.28 -9.76
N SER A 562 -14.20 -14.11 -10.09
CA SER A 562 -14.49 -13.40 -11.34
C SER A 562 -14.13 -14.23 -12.58
N ALA A 563 -12.99 -14.92 -12.56
CA ALA A 563 -12.57 -15.82 -13.63
C ALA A 563 -13.59 -16.95 -13.89
N ALA A 564 -14.23 -17.48 -12.84
CA ALA A 564 -15.26 -18.50 -12.97
C ALA A 564 -16.53 -18.01 -13.68
N CYS A 565 -16.80 -16.70 -13.67
CA CYS A 565 -17.97 -16.10 -14.31
C CYS A 565 -17.75 -15.77 -15.81
N VAL A 566 -16.51 -15.84 -16.30
CA VAL A 566 -16.15 -15.42 -17.67
C VAL A 566 -16.78 -16.31 -18.74
N SER A 567 -16.72 -17.64 -18.57
CA SER A 567 -17.29 -18.60 -19.54
C SER A 567 -17.48 -19.98 -18.93
N LYS A 568 -18.23 -20.85 -19.62
CA LYS A 568 -18.40 -22.26 -19.19
C LYS A 568 -17.07 -23.03 -19.10
N SER A 569 -16.14 -22.78 -20.02
CA SER A 569 -14.82 -23.42 -20.03
C SER A 569 -13.95 -22.94 -18.85
N TRP A 570 -13.92 -21.63 -18.58
CA TRP A 570 -13.19 -21.11 -17.42
C TRP A 570 -13.79 -21.58 -16.10
N ASN A 571 -15.13 -21.64 -16.01
CA ASN A 571 -15.78 -22.22 -14.85
C ASN A 571 -15.40 -23.69 -14.66
N GLN A 572 -15.31 -24.48 -15.74
CA GLN A 572 -14.84 -25.87 -15.67
C GLN A 572 -13.39 -25.94 -15.15
N ILE A 573 -12.47 -25.10 -15.64
CA ILE A 573 -11.09 -25.03 -15.15
C ILE A 573 -11.03 -24.61 -13.67
N CYS A 574 -11.81 -23.61 -13.26
CA CYS A 574 -11.91 -23.20 -11.87
C CYS A 574 -12.43 -24.36 -10.98
N ASN A 575 -13.43 -25.11 -11.44
CA ASN A 575 -13.95 -26.26 -10.71
C ASN A 575 -12.94 -27.43 -10.68
N GLN A 576 -12.07 -27.56 -11.67
CA GLN A 576 -10.94 -28.51 -11.63
C GLN A 576 -9.88 -28.09 -10.61
N ILE A 577 -9.54 -26.79 -10.55
CA ILE A 577 -8.60 -26.25 -9.55
C ILE A 577 -9.15 -26.45 -8.14
N LEU A 578 -10.43 -26.17 -7.92
CA LEU A 578 -11.15 -26.39 -6.68
C LEU A 578 -11.88 -27.75 -6.66
N SER A 579 -11.17 -28.82 -7.02
CA SER A 579 -11.71 -30.19 -6.99
C SER A 579 -11.49 -30.89 -5.64
N LYS A 580 -10.57 -30.39 -4.82
CA LYS A 580 -10.19 -30.98 -3.53
C LYS A 580 -10.57 -30.05 -2.36
N PRO A 581 -10.83 -30.61 -1.16
CA PRO A 581 -11.04 -29.81 0.03
C PRO A 581 -9.80 -28.96 0.33
N LYS A 582 -10.01 -27.71 0.75
CA LYS A 582 -8.96 -26.74 1.06
C LYS A 582 -9.30 -25.99 2.33
N PHE A 583 -8.30 -25.82 3.20
CA PHE A 583 -8.36 -24.95 4.38
C PHE A 583 -7.28 -23.88 4.23
N ALA A 584 -7.66 -22.63 4.46
CA ALA A 584 -6.74 -21.51 4.53
C ALA A 584 -6.89 -20.86 5.91
N SER A 585 -5.79 -20.75 6.64
CA SER A 585 -5.76 -20.18 7.99
C SER A 585 -4.54 -19.28 8.16
N ALA A 586 -4.74 -18.14 8.81
CA ALA A 586 -3.65 -17.24 9.19
C ALA A 586 -4.04 -16.44 10.44
N PHE A 587 -3.05 -16.05 11.24
CA PHE A 587 -3.27 -15.18 12.39
C PHE A 587 -2.32 -13.97 12.40
N SER A 588 -2.79 -12.87 12.96
CA SER A 588 -2.04 -11.62 13.14
C SER A 588 -2.09 -11.18 14.60
N LEU A 589 -0.99 -10.60 15.08
CA LEU A 589 -0.83 -9.97 16.40
C LEU A 589 -0.63 -8.45 16.29
N ASN A 590 -1.03 -7.86 15.17
CA ASN A 590 -0.89 -6.43 14.97
C ASN A 590 -1.74 -5.69 16.02
N PRO A 591 -1.18 -4.73 16.78
CA PRO A 591 -1.92 -4.03 17.84
C PRO A 591 -3.12 -3.24 17.29
N ASN A 592 -3.12 -2.90 16.00
CA ASN A 592 -4.27 -2.28 15.35
C ASN A 592 -5.25 -3.35 14.83
N GLU A 593 -6.44 -3.40 15.43
CA GLU A 593 -7.46 -4.41 15.12
C GLU A 593 -7.88 -4.43 13.64
N LYS A 594 -7.98 -3.27 12.99
CA LYS A 594 -8.40 -3.17 11.59
C LYS A 594 -7.31 -3.69 10.66
N VAL A 595 -6.06 -3.36 10.93
CA VAL A 595 -4.91 -3.83 10.15
C VAL A 595 -4.75 -5.34 10.33
N ALA A 596 -4.84 -5.84 11.56
CA ALA A 596 -4.79 -7.28 11.84
C ALA A 596 -5.88 -8.06 11.08
N LEU A 597 -7.10 -7.50 11.02
CA LEU A 597 -8.23 -8.10 10.32
C LEU A 597 -8.04 -8.11 8.79
N GLU A 598 -7.47 -7.04 8.23
CA GLU A 598 -7.10 -6.98 6.81
C GLU A 598 -5.96 -7.95 6.47
N GLU A 599 -4.93 -8.02 7.31
CA GLU A 599 -3.79 -8.93 7.16
C GLU A 599 -4.26 -10.40 7.05
N VAL A 600 -5.10 -10.86 8.00
CA VAL A 600 -5.59 -12.25 7.98
C VAL A 600 -6.49 -12.52 6.79
N VAL A 601 -7.37 -11.59 6.40
CA VAL A 601 -8.25 -11.75 5.23
C VAL A 601 -7.43 -11.79 3.94
N ASN A 602 -6.50 -10.85 3.75
CA ASN A 602 -5.63 -10.80 2.58
C ASN A 602 -4.78 -12.07 2.46
N LYS A 603 -4.27 -12.58 3.59
CA LYS A 603 -3.49 -13.82 3.60
C LYS A 603 -4.34 -15.03 3.24
N VAL A 604 -5.51 -15.19 3.86
CA VAL A 604 -6.40 -16.34 3.64
C VAL A 604 -6.98 -16.36 2.22
N LEU A 605 -7.21 -15.18 1.62
CA LEU A 605 -7.73 -15.01 0.27
C LEU A 605 -6.64 -14.82 -0.81
N SER A 606 -5.36 -14.94 -0.45
CA SER A 606 -4.22 -14.77 -1.38
C SER A 606 -4.14 -15.86 -2.44
N GLU A 607 -4.75 -17.02 -2.21
CA GLU A 607 -4.81 -18.14 -3.15
C GLU A 607 -6.26 -18.46 -3.55
N PRO A 608 -6.49 -19.21 -4.64
CA PRO A 608 -7.83 -19.64 -5.02
C PRO A 608 -8.53 -20.43 -3.90
N ILE A 609 -9.67 -19.92 -3.44
CA ILE A 609 -10.60 -20.60 -2.53
C ILE A 609 -12.01 -20.03 -2.74
N ARG A 610 -13.04 -20.88 -2.57
CA ARG A 610 -14.45 -20.45 -2.48
C ARG A 610 -14.94 -20.74 -1.06
N PRO A 611 -15.15 -19.74 -0.20
CA PRO A 611 -15.54 -19.98 1.19
C PRO A 611 -16.87 -20.77 1.28
N HIS A 612 -16.88 -21.89 1.99
CA HIS A 612 -18.11 -22.57 2.42
C HIS A 612 -18.47 -22.24 3.88
N PHE A 613 -17.48 -21.86 4.69
CA PHE A 613 -17.65 -21.36 6.05
C PHE A 613 -16.39 -20.60 6.48
N ALA A 614 -16.50 -19.81 7.55
CA ALA A 614 -15.35 -19.21 8.22
C ALA A 614 -15.48 -19.24 9.75
N ILE A 615 -14.33 -19.37 10.42
CA ILE A 615 -14.21 -19.30 11.88
C ILE A 615 -13.12 -18.26 12.18
N ALA A 616 -13.44 -17.27 12.99
CA ALA A 616 -12.49 -16.29 13.47
C ALA A 616 -12.41 -16.35 15.00
N ASN A 617 -11.20 -16.51 15.54
CA ASN A 617 -10.97 -16.45 16.98
C ASN A 617 -10.11 -15.23 17.30
N VAL A 618 -10.52 -14.44 18.29
CA VAL A 618 -9.88 -13.18 18.68
C VAL A 618 -9.38 -13.28 20.11
N ILE A 619 -8.22 -12.68 20.39
CA ILE A 619 -7.64 -12.48 21.73
C ILE A 619 -7.57 -10.97 22.00
N GLY A 620 -7.96 -10.54 23.20
CA GLY A 620 -7.88 -9.13 23.64
C GLY A 620 -9.01 -8.72 24.58
N SER A 621 -8.74 -7.77 25.48
CA SER A 621 -9.75 -7.20 26.40
C SER A 621 -10.58 -6.11 25.70
N GLY A 622 -11.90 -6.15 25.82
CA GLY A 622 -12.79 -5.07 25.31
C GLY A 622 -13.08 -5.13 23.80
N VAL A 623 -12.81 -6.26 23.15
CA VAL A 623 -12.98 -6.45 21.71
C VAL A 623 -14.48 -6.48 21.31
N ASP A 624 -14.91 -5.57 20.44
CA ASP A 624 -16.27 -5.63 19.86
C ASP A 624 -16.36 -6.69 18.75
N LEU A 625 -16.93 -7.86 19.05
CA LEU A 625 -17.08 -8.95 18.07
C LEU A 625 -18.00 -8.61 16.89
N ARG A 626 -18.91 -7.63 17.02
CA ARG A 626 -19.92 -7.34 15.99
C ARG A 626 -19.29 -6.68 14.76
N GLU A 627 -18.43 -5.68 14.98
CA GLU A 627 -17.69 -5.01 13.91
C GLU A 627 -16.88 -6.02 13.08
N LYS A 628 -16.21 -6.98 13.74
CA LYS A 628 -15.40 -8.03 13.07
C LYS A 628 -16.27 -8.93 12.22
N LEU A 629 -17.43 -9.34 12.73
CA LEU A 629 -18.36 -10.21 11.98
C LEU A 629 -18.90 -9.51 10.72
N ASP A 630 -19.30 -8.25 10.83
CA ASP A 630 -19.82 -7.46 9.70
C ASP A 630 -18.74 -7.22 8.64
N PHE A 631 -17.51 -6.94 9.07
CA PHE A 631 -16.36 -6.84 8.18
C PHE A 631 -16.11 -8.16 7.43
N LEU A 632 -16.02 -9.29 8.14
CA LEU A 632 -15.78 -10.60 7.53
C LEU A 632 -16.91 -11.00 6.58
N ALA A 633 -18.16 -10.70 6.92
CA ALA A 633 -19.29 -10.98 6.05
C ALA A 633 -19.24 -10.16 4.75
N THR A 634 -18.76 -8.92 4.81
CA THR A 634 -18.55 -8.07 3.63
C THR A 634 -17.48 -8.64 2.70
N LYS A 635 -16.41 -9.24 3.26
CA LYS A 635 -15.29 -9.79 2.48
C LYS A 635 -15.54 -11.21 1.96
N LEU A 636 -16.19 -12.06 2.75
CA LEU A 636 -16.40 -13.48 2.44
C LEU A 636 -17.76 -13.78 1.77
N GLY A 637 -18.64 -12.79 1.70
CA GLY A 637 -19.97 -12.90 1.10
C GLY A 637 -21.07 -13.08 2.15
N SER A 638 -22.22 -12.46 1.90
CA SER A 638 -23.34 -12.38 2.85
C SER A 638 -24.00 -13.72 3.20
N GLN A 639 -23.83 -14.72 2.33
CA GLN A 639 -24.38 -16.07 2.44
C GLN A 639 -23.41 -17.07 3.08
N THR A 640 -22.16 -16.68 3.32
CA THR A 640 -21.16 -17.54 3.94
C THR A 640 -21.44 -17.62 5.44
N PRO A 641 -21.60 -18.81 6.04
CA PRO A 641 -21.74 -18.95 7.48
C PRO A 641 -20.42 -18.61 8.19
N ILE A 642 -20.48 -17.77 9.22
CA ILE A 642 -19.31 -17.26 9.94
C ILE A 642 -19.56 -17.38 11.44
N ILE A 643 -18.56 -17.85 12.20
CA ILE A 643 -18.54 -17.77 13.66
C ILE A 643 -17.33 -16.93 14.08
N VAL A 644 -17.56 -15.92 14.91
CA VAL A 644 -16.51 -15.11 15.54
C VAL A 644 -16.55 -15.38 17.03
N SER A 645 -15.44 -15.83 17.62
CA SER A 645 -15.34 -16.13 19.05
C SER A 645 -14.16 -15.42 19.71
N CYS A 646 -14.28 -15.12 20.99
CA CYS A 646 -13.17 -14.69 21.84
C CYS A 646 -12.56 -15.93 22.50
N ALA A 647 -11.24 -16.08 22.38
CA ALA A 647 -10.49 -17.21 22.93
C ALA A 647 -9.40 -16.70 23.90
N SER A 648 -8.97 -17.54 24.84
CA SER A 648 -7.85 -17.22 25.75
C SER A 648 -6.47 -17.32 25.08
N GLY A 649 -6.43 -17.90 23.88
CA GLY A 649 -5.22 -18.05 23.09
C GLY A 649 -5.54 -18.45 21.65
N ILE A 650 -4.58 -18.24 20.76
CA ILE A 650 -4.65 -18.61 19.35
C ILE A 650 -3.39 -19.36 18.93
N MET A 651 -3.56 -20.32 18.03
CA MET A 651 -2.45 -21.08 17.44
C MET A 651 -2.64 -21.15 15.93
N GLY A 652 -1.57 -20.96 15.17
CA GLY A 652 -1.68 -20.99 13.72
C GLY A 652 -0.41 -20.60 13.01
N ARG A 653 -0.57 -20.15 11.76
CA ARG A 653 0.51 -19.61 10.94
C ARG A 653 0.46 -18.07 10.96
N ASP A 654 1.55 -17.46 11.38
CA ASP A 654 1.68 -16.01 11.47
C ASP A 654 1.69 -15.38 10.06
N VAL A 655 0.95 -14.28 9.86
CA VAL A 655 0.81 -13.64 8.54
C VAL A 655 2.15 -13.11 8.01
N VAL A 656 2.98 -12.54 8.89
CA VAL A 656 4.21 -11.81 8.55
C VAL A 656 5.37 -12.77 8.34
N THR A 657 5.62 -13.64 9.31
CA THR A 657 6.76 -14.57 9.33
C THR A 657 6.47 -15.87 8.59
N GLY A 658 5.20 -16.25 8.46
CA GLY A 658 4.81 -17.55 7.91
C GLY A 658 5.13 -18.75 8.81
N GLU A 659 5.59 -18.51 10.04
CA GLU A 659 5.94 -19.55 11.01
C GLU A 659 4.71 -20.03 11.79
N HIS A 660 4.80 -21.27 12.29
CA HIS A 660 3.80 -21.81 13.21
C HIS A 660 4.10 -21.31 14.63
N ARG A 661 3.11 -20.69 15.27
CA ARG A 661 3.24 -20.13 16.61
C ARG A 661 1.96 -20.34 17.42
N GLU A 662 2.14 -20.38 18.73
CA GLU A 662 1.08 -20.46 19.74
C GLU A 662 1.20 -19.24 20.64
N VAL A 663 0.08 -18.55 20.88
CA VAL A 663 0.00 -17.31 21.64
C VAL A 663 -1.11 -17.46 22.67
N MET A 664 -0.77 -17.26 23.94
CA MET A 664 -1.71 -17.31 25.05
C MET A 664 -1.69 -15.96 25.78
N LEU A 665 -2.86 -15.51 26.25
CA LEU A 665 -2.95 -14.40 27.19
C LEU A 665 -2.48 -14.92 28.57
N GLU A 666 -1.46 -14.29 29.15
CA GLU A 666 -1.11 -14.55 30.56
C GLU A 666 -2.21 -13.95 31.45
N GLU A 667 -2.93 -14.79 32.20
CA GLU A 667 -3.93 -14.34 33.17
C GLU A 667 -3.27 -13.60 34.35
N TYR A 668 -3.40 -12.27 34.37
CA TYR A 668 -3.46 -11.31 35.49
C TYR A 668 -2.70 -11.60 36.80
N TRP A 669 -1.79 -10.70 37.20
CA TRP A 669 -1.64 -10.01 38.52
C TRP A 669 -0.25 -9.34 38.57
N ALA A 670 -0.02 -8.28 37.79
CA ALA A 670 1.13 -7.41 37.99
C ALA A 670 0.73 -5.97 37.68
N ASP A 671 0.77 -5.12 38.71
CA ASP A 671 0.82 -3.68 38.53
C ASP A 671 2.02 -3.34 37.64
N GLY A 672 1.76 -2.97 36.39
CA GLY A 672 2.79 -2.56 35.42
C GLY A 672 2.27 -2.63 33.99
N GLU A 673 2.02 -1.46 33.39
CA GLU A 673 1.80 -1.19 31.95
C GLU A 673 1.36 -2.40 31.10
N SER A 674 0.04 -2.65 31.07
CA SER A 674 -0.54 -3.67 30.20
C SER A 674 -0.45 -3.22 28.73
N ASN A 675 0.51 -3.77 27.99
CA ASN A 675 0.44 -3.80 26.54
C ASN A 675 -0.76 -4.68 26.16
N SER A 676 -1.84 -4.03 25.73
CA SER A 676 -3.05 -4.68 25.20
C SER A 676 -2.69 -5.54 23.98
N CYS A 677 -2.38 -6.82 24.19
CA CYS A 677 -2.13 -7.74 23.08
C CYS A 677 -3.44 -8.11 22.40
N PHE A 678 -3.71 -7.48 21.25
CA PHE A 678 -4.75 -7.91 20.32
C PHE A 678 -4.19 -8.96 19.36
N GLY A 679 -5.01 -9.93 19.00
CA GLY A 679 -4.67 -10.90 17.97
C GLY A 679 -5.91 -11.58 17.41
N ILE A 680 -5.85 -11.97 16.15
CA ILE A 680 -6.95 -12.63 15.45
C ILE A 680 -6.41 -13.75 14.58
N ILE A 681 -7.08 -14.91 14.62
CA ILE A 681 -6.90 -15.99 13.64
C ILE A 681 -8.17 -16.15 12.83
N LEU A 682 -8.02 -16.20 11.50
CA LEU A 682 -9.10 -16.50 10.56
C LEU A 682 -8.83 -17.84 9.89
N THR A 683 -9.83 -18.72 9.91
CA THR A 683 -9.84 -19.99 9.18
C THR A 683 -11.02 -20.03 8.22
N VAL A 684 -10.74 -20.23 6.93
CA VAL A 684 -11.74 -20.37 5.87
C VAL A 684 -11.61 -21.74 5.23
N GLY A 685 -12.74 -22.44 5.08
CA GLY A 685 -12.78 -23.78 4.50
C GLY A 685 -13.59 -23.83 3.21
N PHE A 686 -13.08 -24.60 2.24
CA PHE A 686 -13.79 -25.04 1.04
C PHE A 686 -13.88 -26.57 1.06
N LEU A 687 -15.09 -27.10 1.16
CA LEU A 687 -15.36 -28.54 1.30
C LEU A 687 -16.34 -28.99 0.21
N PRO A 688 -15.84 -29.39 -0.98
CA PRO A 688 -16.70 -29.79 -2.08
C PRO A 688 -17.51 -31.03 -1.71
N GLY A 689 -18.82 -31.02 -1.99
CA GLY A 689 -19.74 -32.11 -1.67
C GLY A 689 -20.31 -32.09 -0.25
N LEU A 690 -19.99 -31.07 0.55
CA LEU A 690 -20.67 -30.77 1.81
C LEU A 690 -21.32 -29.38 1.71
N LYS A 691 -22.49 -29.20 2.35
CA LYS A 691 -22.99 -27.87 2.71
C LYS A 691 -22.81 -27.66 4.20
N VAL A 692 -22.54 -26.41 4.54
CA VAL A 692 -22.28 -25.98 5.91
C VAL A 692 -23.25 -24.87 6.24
N ASP A 693 -23.77 -24.87 7.46
CA ASP A 693 -24.55 -23.75 7.99
C ASP A 693 -24.44 -23.68 9.51
N VAL A 694 -24.83 -22.53 10.05
CA VAL A 694 -24.82 -22.25 11.48
C VAL A 694 -26.22 -22.42 12.07
N ILE A 695 -26.32 -23.19 13.15
CA ILE A 695 -27.57 -23.46 13.86
C ILE A 695 -27.40 -23.03 15.33
N PRO A 696 -28.16 -22.04 15.82
CA PRO A 696 -28.07 -21.58 17.20
C PRO A 696 -29.02 -22.31 18.16
N LEU A 697 -28.61 -22.42 19.42
CA LEU A 697 -29.46 -22.76 20.57
C LEU A 697 -29.85 -21.45 21.26
N LEU A 698 -31.10 -21.03 21.10
CA LEU A 698 -31.62 -19.80 21.72
C LEU A 698 -32.29 -20.13 23.07
N GLN A 699 -31.92 -19.39 24.13
CA GLN A 699 -32.51 -19.51 25.46
C GLN A 699 -33.32 -18.26 25.84
N PRO A 700 -34.57 -18.40 26.35
CA PRO A 700 -35.34 -17.31 26.92
C PRO A 700 -34.78 -16.91 28.29
N ARG A 701 -34.82 -15.62 28.61
CA ARG A 701 -34.33 -15.09 29.90
C ARG A 701 -35.09 -15.58 31.15
N LYS A 702 -36.25 -16.25 31.03
CA LYS A 702 -37.16 -16.54 32.17
C LYS A 702 -37.70 -17.98 32.37
N VAL A 703 -37.36 -19.04 31.60
CA VAL A 703 -37.98 -20.40 31.79
C VAL A 703 -37.02 -21.60 31.54
N HIS A 704 -37.39 -22.79 32.06
CA HIS A 704 -36.70 -24.09 32.18
C HIS A 704 -35.87 -24.62 30.98
N ARG A 705 -34.69 -25.18 31.28
CA ARG A 705 -33.58 -25.53 30.35
C ARG A 705 -33.75 -26.77 29.45
N LEU A 706 -34.62 -27.74 29.76
CA LEU A 706 -34.56 -29.08 29.14
C LEU A 706 -35.24 -29.22 27.77
N ALA A 707 -36.29 -28.46 27.47
CA ALA A 707 -37.05 -28.59 26.21
C ALA A 707 -36.32 -27.97 25.00
N LEU A 708 -35.55 -26.90 25.21
CA LEU A 708 -34.87 -26.15 24.15
C LEU A 708 -33.69 -26.91 23.53
N VAL A 709 -33.08 -27.80 24.32
CA VAL A 709 -31.99 -28.67 23.83
C VAL A 709 -32.54 -29.72 22.86
N ASP A 710 -33.75 -30.23 23.07
CA ASP A 710 -34.38 -31.15 22.12
C ASP A 710 -34.66 -30.47 20.77
N ASP A 711 -35.21 -29.26 20.80
CA ASP A 711 -35.48 -28.48 19.59
C ASP A 711 -34.20 -28.16 18.82
N PHE A 712 -33.11 -27.84 19.53
CA PHE A 712 -31.80 -27.62 18.92
C PHE A 712 -31.26 -28.85 18.20
N VAL A 713 -31.30 -30.02 18.85
CA VAL A 713 -30.89 -31.29 18.22
C VAL A 713 -31.78 -31.60 17.01
N MET A 714 -33.08 -31.35 17.10
CA MET A 714 -34.00 -31.53 15.96
C MET A 714 -33.74 -30.56 14.82
N ASN A 715 -33.38 -29.30 15.09
CA ASN A 715 -33.02 -28.32 14.07
C ASN A 715 -31.77 -28.76 13.29
N ILE A 716 -30.77 -29.32 13.98
CA ILE A 716 -29.57 -29.91 13.35
C ILE A 716 -29.97 -31.07 12.43
N ARG A 717 -30.83 -31.98 12.90
CA ARG A 717 -31.30 -33.12 12.10
C ARG A 717 -32.13 -32.67 10.90
N HIS A 718 -33.00 -31.68 11.08
CA HIS A 718 -33.84 -31.14 10.01
C HIS A 718 -32.98 -30.52 8.91
N TYR A 719 -31.96 -29.73 9.27
CA TYR A 719 -30.98 -29.20 8.31
C TYR A 719 -30.20 -30.31 7.60
N ALA A 720 -29.69 -31.30 8.34
CA ALA A 720 -28.98 -32.42 7.73
C ALA A 720 -29.89 -33.19 6.75
N THR A 721 -31.16 -33.41 7.12
CA THR A 721 -32.14 -34.12 6.29
C THR A 721 -32.51 -33.32 5.04
N SER A 722 -32.72 -32.01 5.17
CA SER A 722 -33.12 -31.15 4.05
C SER A 722 -32.03 -31.08 2.97
N VAL A 723 -30.76 -31.11 3.39
CA VAL A 723 -29.62 -30.98 2.49
C VAL A 723 -29.14 -32.33 1.93
N SER A 724 -29.11 -33.37 2.77
CA SER A 724 -28.48 -34.65 2.43
C SER A 724 -29.45 -35.80 2.16
N GLY A 725 -30.71 -35.66 2.59
CA GLY A 725 -31.66 -36.78 2.70
C GLY A 725 -31.41 -37.71 3.89
N TRP A 726 -30.34 -37.49 4.68
CA TRP A 726 -29.99 -38.26 5.87
C TRP A 726 -30.10 -37.40 7.13
N ALA A 727 -30.58 -37.99 8.21
CA ALA A 727 -30.83 -37.25 9.46
C ALA A 727 -29.56 -36.91 10.26
N SER A 728 -28.38 -37.40 9.87
CA SER A 728 -27.14 -37.20 10.63
C SER A 728 -26.10 -36.41 9.82
N PRO A 729 -25.50 -35.35 10.38
CA PRO A 729 -24.41 -34.62 9.75
C PRO A 729 -23.10 -35.42 9.81
N VAL A 730 -22.14 -35.03 8.99
CA VAL A 730 -20.79 -35.62 8.93
C VAL A 730 -19.92 -35.12 10.08
N GLY A 731 -20.07 -33.85 10.45
CA GLY A 731 -19.34 -33.23 11.55
C GLY A 731 -20.09 -32.04 12.15
N ILE A 732 -19.76 -31.71 13.39
CA ILE A 732 -20.30 -30.56 14.12
C ILE A 732 -19.14 -29.88 14.86
N ILE A 733 -19.02 -28.56 14.71
CA ILE A 733 -18.19 -27.71 15.58
C ILE A 733 -19.11 -26.88 16.47
N LEU A 734 -19.00 -27.03 17.79
CA LEU A 734 -19.87 -26.40 18.78
C LEU A 734 -19.14 -25.27 19.52
N PHE A 735 -19.81 -24.13 19.73
CA PHE A 735 -19.33 -23.07 20.62
C PHE A 735 -20.40 -22.79 21.67
N GLY A 736 -20.05 -22.92 22.95
CA GLY A 736 -20.93 -22.68 24.08
C GLY A 736 -20.71 -21.33 24.73
N ASP A 737 -21.77 -20.71 25.24
CA ASP A 737 -21.68 -19.46 25.99
C ASP A 737 -21.16 -19.72 27.43
N GLU A 738 -20.33 -18.82 27.95
CA GLU A 738 -19.74 -18.91 29.30
C GLU A 738 -20.79 -19.08 30.41
N GLY A 739 -21.98 -18.48 30.23
CA GLY A 739 -23.09 -18.56 31.15
C GLY A 739 -23.94 -19.83 31.02
N ALA A 740 -23.74 -20.67 30.01
CA ALA A 740 -24.58 -21.84 29.73
C ALA A 740 -23.88 -23.18 30.05
N ASP A 741 -24.62 -24.12 30.66
CA ASP A 741 -24.07 -25.48 30.88
C ASP A 741 -24.30 -26.28 29.59
N GLN A 742 -23.20 -26.62 28.90
CA GLN A 742 -23.26 -27.36 27.63
C GLN A 742 -23.32 -28.88 27.84
N LYS A 743 -23.13 -29.36 29.07
CA LYS A 743 -23.16 -30.81 29.37
C LYS A 743 -24.47 -31.47 28.95
N PRO A 744 -25.67 -30.89 29.21
CA PRO A 744 -26.93 -31.42 28.70
C PRO A 744 -27.03 -31.44 27.16
N VAL A 745 -26.42 -30.48 26.47
CA VAL A 745 -26.41 -30.42 24.99
C VAL A 745 -25.56 -31.56 24.43
N MET A 746 -24.36 -31.76 24.98
CA MET A 746 -23.47 -32.85 24.61
C MET A 746 -24.04 -34.22 24.96
N GLU A 747 -24.73 -34.32 26.09
CA GLU A 747 -25.50 -35.51 26.47
C GLU A 747 -26.59 -35.77 25.43
N LYS A 748 -27.44 -34.80 25.10
CA LYS A 748 -28.56 -34.95 24.14
C LYS A 748 -28.12 -35.23 22.70
N LEU A 749 -27.02 -34.65 22.25
CA LEU A 749 -26.43 -34.97 20.94
C LEU A 749 -25.95 -36.43 20.85
N ARG A 750 -25.58 -37.03 22.00
CA ARG A 750 -25.22 -38.45 22.12
C ARG A 750 -26.37 -39.35 22.61
N GLU A 751 -27.41 -38.78 23.19
CA GLU A 751 -28.60 -39.45 23.72
C GLU A 751 -29.63 -39.71 22.61
N PHE A 752 -30.53 -40.68 22.84
CA PHE A 752 -31.54 -41.09 21.88
C PHE A 752 -32.82 -40.28 22.12
N SER A 753 -33.33 -39.55 21.12
CA SER A 753 -34.67 -38.94 21.18
C SER A 753 -35.66 -39.64 20.24
N GLN A 754 -36.78 -40.10 20.80
CA GLN A 754 -38.00 -40.50 20.07
C GLN A 754 -39.20 -39.75 20.66
N LEU A 755 -40.05 -39.20 19.79
CA LEU A 755 -41.50 -38.93 19.92
C LEU A 755 -41.95 -38.43 18.50
N ARG A 756 -43.01 -38.84 17.79
CA ARG A 756 -44.17 -39.74 18.00
C ARG A 756 -44.85 -40.07 16.64
N LYS A 757 -45.35 -41.32 16.48
CA LYS A 757 -46.49 -41.87 15.69
C LYS A 757 -46.94 -41.22 14.34
N LEU A 758 -46.77 -41.93 13.21
CA LEU A 758 -47.81 -42.71 12.48
C LEU A 758 -47.21 -43.50 11.29
N SER A 759 -47.55 -44.78 11.20
CA SER A 759 -47.68 -45.64 10.00
C SER A 759 -46.49 -45.97 9.08
N PHE A 760 -46.06 -47.24 9.20
CA PHE A 760 -45.55 -48.20 8.18
C PHE A 760 -44.21 -47.96 7.42
N PHE A 761 -43.40 -49.04 7.47
CA PHE A 761 -42.18 -49.39 6.70
C PHE A 761 -40.77 -48.93 7.19
N LEU A 762 -40.13 -49.84 7.95
CA LEU A 762 -38.72 -50.28 7.94
C LEU A 762 -37.59 -49.23 7.69
N VAL A 763 -36.81 -48.94 8.75
CA VAL A 763 -35.39 -49.35 8.98
C VAL A 763 -34.89 -48.59 10.23
N PHE A 764 -34.65 -49.31 11.33
CA PHE A 764 -34.15 -48.76 12.59
C PHE A 764 -32.65 -48.44 12.49
N ARG A 765 -32.28 -47.15 12.63
CA ARG A 765 -30.91 -46.68 12.91
C ARG A 765 -30.98 -45.70 14.08
N ASP A 766 -30.82 -46.24 15.27
CA ASP A 766 -31.09 -45.56 16.54
C ASP A 766 -29.81 -44.93 17.10
N HIS A 767 -29.60 -43.63 16.86
CA HIS A 767 -28.79 -42.65 17.63
C HIS A 767 -29.32 -41.24 17.22
N ALA A 768 -29.20 -40.17 18.04
CA ALA A 768 -29.57 -38.81 17.57
C ALA A 768 -28.70 -38.36 16.37
N MET A 769 -27.42 -38.73 16.40
CA MET A 769 -26.45 -38.58 15.31
C MET A 769 -25.73 -39.91 15.08
N SER A 770 -25.19 -40.16 13.88
CA SER A 770 -24.44 -41.38 13.59
C SER A 770 -23.21 -41.51 14.51
N ARG A 771 -22.75 -42.74 14.77
CA ARG A 771 -21.46 -42.97 15.46
C ARG A 771 -20.27 -42.40 14.71
N ASP A 772 -20.44 -42.19 13.41
CA ASP A 772 -19.43 -41.60 12.53
C ASP A 772 -19.45 -40.06 12.56
N THR A 773 -20.43 -39.44 13.23
CA THR A 773 -20.50 -37.98 13.37
C THR A 773 -19.48 -37.51 14.41
N VAL A 774 -18.51 -36.72 13.96
CA VAL A 774 -17.50 -36.10 14.83
C VAL A 774 -18.04 -34.80 15.42
N ILE A 775 -17.90 -34.62 16.73
CA ILE A 775 -18.30 -33.41 17.45
C ILE A 775 -17.07 -32.89 18.21
N VAL A 776 -16.66 -31.66 17.89
CA VAL A 776 -15.57 -30.92 18.55
C VAL A 776 -16.05 -29.50 18.84
N GLY A 777 -15.36 -28.75 19.70
CA GLY A 777 -15.82 -27.41 20.02
C GLY A 777 -15.21 -26.80 21.27
N ASP A 778 -15.65 -25.58 21.56
CA ASP A 778 -15.36 -24.83 22.78
C ASP A 778 -16.58 -24.81 23.70
N GLU A 779 -16.40 -25.21 24.96
CA GLU A 779 -17.48 -25.23 25.97
C GLU A 779 -17.81 -23.82 26.45
N ARG A 780 -16.84 -22.90 26.48
CA ARG A 780 -16.96 -21.58 27.12
C ARG A 780 -16.26 -20.51 26.28
N ALA A 781 -16.99 -19.97 25.32
CA ALA A 781 -16.56 -18.87 24.48
C ALA A 781 -17.59 -17.74 24.50
N GLN A 782 -17.11 -16.50 24.42
CA GLN A 782 -17.95 -15.40 23.96
C GLN A 782 -17.99 -15.44 22.44
N PHE A 783 -19.16 -15.54 21.81
CA PHE A 783 -19.25 -15.67 20.36
C PHE A 783 -20.39 -14.86 19.74
N LEU A 784 -20.20 -14.53 18.47
CA LEU A 784 -21.24 -14.10 17.54
C LEU A 784 -21.21 -14.99 16.30
N TYR A 785 -22.33 -15.05 15.60
CA TYR A 785 -22.45 -15.91 14.44
C TYR A 785 -23.34 -15.31 13.36
N ARG A 786 -23.07 -15.71 12.12
CA ARG A 786 -23.90 -15.44 10.96
C ARG A 786 -24.19 -16.77 10.26
N SER A 787 -25.46 -17.03 10.03
CA SER A 787 -25.99 -18.13 9.23
C SER A 787 -26.19 -17.66 7.78
N GLY A 788 -26.03 -18.59 6.84
CA GLY A 788 -26.36 -18.32 5.43
C GLY A 788 -27.87 -18.10 5.21
N VAL A 789 -28.71 -18.60 6.12
CA VAL A 789 -30.14 -18.35 6.15
C VAL A 789 -30.44 -17.10 7.00
N GLU A 790 -30.95 -16.03 6.36
CA GLU A 790 -31.22 -14.74 7.01
C GLU A 790 -32.17 -14.84 8.22
N SER A 791 -33.18 -15.72 8.17
CA SER A 791 -34.13 -15.90 9.26
C SER A 791 -33.52 -16.47 10.55
N ARG A 792 -32.24 -16.89 10.52
CA ARG A 792 -31.50 -17.39 11.68
C ARG A 792 -30.54 -16.35 12.26
N ASN A 793 -30.45 -15.17 11.65
CA ASN A 793 -29.56 -14.08 12.05
C ASN A 793 -30.22 -13.05 12.99
N ASP A 794 -31.35 -13.41 13.62
CA ASP A 794 -32.06 -12.52 14.54
C ASP A 794 -31.26 -12.31 15.84
N TYR A 795 -30.55 -11.18 15.89
CA TYR A 795 -29.87 -10.70 17.07
C TYR A 795 -30.87 -10.11 18.04
N GLY A 796 -31.24 -10.87 19.07
CA GLY A 796 -31.84 -10.33 20.28
C GLY A 796 -33.17 -9.61 20.05
N SER A 797 -34.25 -10.38 19.94
CA SER A 797 -35.45 -9.94 20.65
C SER A 797 -35.09 -9.84 22.13
N SER A 798 -35.65 -8.87 22.87
CA SER A 798 -35.34 -8.65 24.29
C SER A 798 -35.60 -9.87 25.20
N GLU A 799 -36.20 -10.93 24.65
CA GLU A 799 -36.61 -12.15 25.31
C GLU A 799 -35.59 -13.31 25.21
N TYR A 800 -34.74 -13.41 24.17
CA TYR A 800 -33.88 -14.59 23.90
C TYR A 800 -32.40 -14.23 23.66
N PHE A 801 -31.48 -15.08 24.14
CA PHE A 801 -30.03 -14.98 23.90
C PHE A 801 -29.44 -16.32 23.43
N PRO A 802 -28.37 -16.33 22.62
CA PRO A 802 -27.75 -17.58 22.15
C PRO A 802 -26.94 -18.22 23.28
N ALA A 803 -27.28 -19.45 23.66
CA ALA A 803 -26.57 -20.22 24.67
C ALA A 803 -25.51 -21.15 24.08
N ALA A 804 -25.67 -21.52 22.81
CA ALA A 804 -24.67 -22.27 22.04
C ALA A 804 -24.90 -22.07 20.55
N VAL A 805 -23.89 -22.37 19.73
CA VAL A 805 -24.01 -22.36 18.28
C VAL A 805 -23.26 -23.56 17.69
N ALA A 806 -23.89 -24.24 16.72
CA ALA A 806 -23.32 -25.37 16.01
C ALA A 806 -23.07 -25.02 14.54
N LEU A 807 -21.82 -25.17 14.09
CA LEU A 807 -21.46 -25.21 12.68
C LEU A 807 -21.62 -26.65 12.19
N VAL A 808 -22.61 -26.88 11.33
CA VAL A 808 -23.05 -28.24 10.95
C VAL A 808 -22.63 -28.55 9.52
N PHE A 809 -21.90 -29.66 9.36
CA PHE A 809 -21.42 -30.14 8.06
C PHE A 809 -22.30 -31.29 7.56
N ALA A 810 -23.15 -31.03 6.56
CA ALA A 810 -24.06 -32.01 5.97
C ALA A 810 -23.63 -32.41 4.55
N ARG A 811 -23.91 -33.65 4.15
CA ARG A 811 -23.60 -34.11 2.77
C ARG A 811 -24.48 -33.40 1.77
N ASP A 812 -23.90 -32.88 0.70
CA ASP A 812 -24.71 -32.28 -0.36
C ASP A 812 -25.32 -33.37 -1.25
N ARG A 813 -26.66 -33.43 -1.29
CA ARG A 813 -27.38 -34.34 -2.19
C ARG A 813 -27.15 -34.00 -3.66
N ASP A 814 -26.90 -32.73 -3.96
CA ASP A 814 -26.73 -32.23 -5.33
C ASP A 814 -25.25 -32.21 -5.76
N LYS A 815 -24.37 -32.94 -5.04
CA LYS A 815 -22.94 -32.94 -5.34
C LYS A 815 -22.64 -33.43 -6.77
N PRO A 816 -21.70 -32.81 -7.49
CA PRO A 816 -21.33 -33.24 -8.84
C PRO A 816 -20.84 -34.69 -8.88
N CYS A 817 -21.21 -35.42 -9.94
CA CYS A 817 -20.74 -36.79 -10.19
C CYS A 817 -19.20 -36.84 -10.22
N GLY A 818 -18.59 -37.71 -9.40
CA GLY A 818 -17.13 -37.82 -9.26
C GLY A 818 -16.53 -37.08 -8.05
N THR A 819 -17.33 -36.34 -7.27
CA THR A 819 -16.86 -35.72 -6.02
C THR A 819 -16.70 -36.78 -4.92
N GLY A 820 -15.48 -36.92 -4.40
CA GLY A 820 -15.14 -37.85 -3.33
C GLY A 820 -15.95 -37.63 -2.04
N GLU A 821 -15.96 -38.60 -1.14
CA GLU A 821 -16.60 -38.44 0.18
C GLU A 821 -15.61 -37.85 1.19
N ILE A 822 -16.02 -36.77 1.86
CA ILE A 822 -15.25 -36.16 2.95
C ILE A 822 -15.67 -36.84 4.26
N GLN A 823 -14.68 -37.25 5.06
CA GLN A 823 -14.86 -37.81 6.40
C GLN A 823 -14.04 -36.99 7.40
N PHE A 824 -14.59 -36.77 8.60
CA PHE A 824 -13.88 -36.13 9.70
C PHE A 824 -13.30 -37.20 10.62
N HIS A 825 -12.10 -36.94 11.13
CA HIS A 825 -11.45 -37.74 12.17
C HIS A 825 -11.08 -36.82 13.33
N ALA A 826 -11.22 -37.29 14.56
CA ALA A 826 -10.79 -36.58 15.75
C ALA A 826 -9.79 -37.43 16.55
N ALA A 827 -8.75 -36.77 17.04
CA ALA A 827 -7.76 -37.35 17.95
C ALA A 827 -7.72 -36.47 19.22
N LEU A 828 -7.59 -37.12 20.38
CA LEU A 828 -7.55 -36.46 21.68
C LEU A 828 -6.16 -36.61 22.28
N SER A 829 -5.54 -35.49 22.68
CA SER A 829 -4.34 -35.47 23.52
C SER A 829 -4.76 -35.14 24.95
N SER A 830 -4.39 -35.97 25.93
CA SER A 830 -4.76 -35.77 27.33
C SER A 830 -3.58 -35.24 28.15
N GLY A 831 -3.73 -34.03 28.70
CA GLY A 831 -2.73 -33.40 29.59
C GLY A 831 -2.94 -33.67 31.09
N VAL A 832 -3.98 -34.41 31.46
CA VAL A 832 -4.33 -34.69 32.86
C VAL A 832 -3.90 -36.09 33.28
N SER A 833 -3.27 -36.21 34.45
CA SER A 833 -2.94 -37.48 35.10
C SER A 833 -3.72 -37.64 36.39
N ALA A 834 -4.17 -38.85 36.69
CA ALA A 834 -4.79 -39.15 37.97
C ALA A 834 -3.73 -39.15 39.09
N ILE A 835 -4.02 -38.44 40.18
CA ILE A 835 -3.18 -38.33 41.38
C ILE A 835 -4.03 -38.72 42.59
N GLY A 836 -3.43 -39.42 43.55
CA GLY A 836 -4.11 -39.88 44.75
C GLY A 836 -5.14 -41.02 44.55
N PRO A 837 -5.87 -41.37 45.63
CA PRO A 837 -6.85 -42.44 45.61
C PRO A 837 -8.18 -42.03 44.96
N ARG A 838 -9.04 -43.02 44.69
CA ARG A 838 -10.40 -42.75 44.21
C ARG A 838 -11.30 -42.32 45.36
N TYR A 839 -12.08 -41.27 45.15
CA TYR A 839 -13.05 -40.76 46.12
C TYR A 839 -14.48 -40.95 45.63
N LYS A 840 -15.41 -41.16 46.57
CA LYS A 840 -16.84 -41.18 46.33
C LYS A 840 -17.48 -39.93 46.92
N ALA A 841 -18.19 -39.16 46.09
CA ALA A 841 -18.96 -38.02 46.55
C ALA A 841 -20.06 -38.46 47.53
N VAL A 842 -20.16 -37.77 48.67
CA VAL A 842 -21.10 -38.05 49.77
C VAL A 842 -22.23 -37.03 49.79
N SER A 843 -21.90 -35.74 49.75
CA SER A 843 -22.85 -34.63 49.66
C SER A 843 -22.42 -33.70 48.53
N VAL A 844 -23.38 -33.23 47.74
CA VAL A 844 -23.14 -32.28 46.62
C VAL A 844 -24.17 -31.16 46.73
N ARG A 845 -23.69 -29.91 46.80
CA ARG A 845 -24.54 -28.71 46.85
C ARG A 845 -24.08 -27.72 45.78
N ASN A 846 -25.02 -27.22 44.99
CA ASN A 846 -24.74 -26.15 44.04
C ASN A 846 -24.96 -24.80 44.73
N ILE A 847 -23.98 -23.91 44.63
CA ILE A 847 -24.09 -22.51 45.05
C ILE A 847 -24.15 -21.66 43.78
N GLY A 848 -25.21 -20.87 43.65
CA GLY A 848 -25.29 -19.85 42.62
C GLY A 848 -24.70 -18.55 43.15
N SER A 849 -23.58 -18.10 42.59
CA SER A 849 -23.09 -16.72 42.76
C SER A 849 -23.28 -15.94 41.46
N GLU A 850 -23.25 -14.61 41.55
CA GLU A 850 -23.31 -13.71 40.38
C GLU A 850 -22.11 -13.87 39.43
N THR A 851 -21.01 -14.50 39.90
CA THR A 851 -19.74 -14.66 39.15
C THR A 851 -19.41 -16.11 38.78
N GLY A 852 -20.30 -17.09 39.04
CA GLY A 852 -20.07 -18.47 38.60
C GLY A 852 -20.91 -19.55 39.29
N ARG A 853 -21.05 -20.71 38.61
CA ARG A 853 -21.69 -21.93 39.13
C ARG A 853 -20.65 -22.79 39.86
N THR A 854 -20.54 -22.63 41.17
CA THR A 854 -19.66 -23.47 42.00
C THR A 854 -20.43 -24.64 42.60
N THR A 855 -19.83 -25.82 42.62
CA THR A 855 -20.38 -27.01 43.27
C THR A 855 -19.51 -27.36 44.47
N LEU A 856 -20.09 -27.28 45.67
CA LEU A 856 -19.47 -27.82 46.88
C LEU A 856 -19.73 -29.32 46.95
N LEU A 857 -18.69 -30.09 47.22
CA LEU A 857 -18.82 -31.51 47.47
C LEU A 857 -18.04 -31.93 48.71
N THR A 858 -18.57 -32.91 49.44
CA THR A 858 -17.78 -33.68 50.41
C THR A 858 -17.54 -35.07 49.85
N ALA A 859 -16.36 -35.61 50.09
CA ALA A 859 -15.95 -36.89 49.56
C ALA A 859 -15.48 -37.82 50.68
N ARG A 860 -15.55 -39.13 50.42
CA ARG A 860 -14.89 -40.16 51.23
C ARG A 860 -14.05 -41.03 50.33
N ARG A 861 -12.97 -41.61 50.86
CA ARG A 861 -12.15 -42.54 50.10
C ARG A 861 -12.97 -43.79 49.73
N GLU A 862 -12.78 -44.29 48.51
CA GLU A 862 -13.45 -45.49 48.05
C GLU A 862 -13.04 -46.70 48.93
N GLY A 863 -13.99 -47.23 49.72
CA GLY A 863 -13.76 -48.31 50.68
C GLY A 863 -13.84 -47.89 52.16
N GLU A 864 -13.82 -46.59 52.46
CA GLU A 864 -13.89 -46.06 53.83
C GLU A 864 -15.29 -45.48 54.14
N GLN A 865 -15.67 -45.47 55.43
CA GLN A 865 -16.94 -44.87 55.88
C GLN A 865 -16.78 -43.41 56.31
N GLU A 866 -15.58 -42.98 56.68
CA GLU A 866 -15.31 -41.63 57.20
C GLU A 866 -15.37 -40.58 56.09
N ILE A 867 -16.06 -39.47 56.35
CA ILE A 867 -16.14 -38.32 55.44
C ILE A 867 -14.88 -37.49 55.68
N GLN A 868 -14.09 -37.28 54.63
CA GLN A 868 -12.87 -36.50 54.73
C GLN A 868 -13.16 -35.02 54.45
N ASP A 869 -12.43 -34.16 55.17
CA ASP A 869 -12.45 -32.71 54.97
C ASP A 869 -11.79 -32.36 53.63
N GLY A 870 -12.38 -31.41 52.90
CA GLY A 870 -11.88 -30.98 51.60
C GLY A 870 -10.45 -30.42 51.67
N GLN A 871 -10.14 -29.68 52.74
CA GLN A 871 -8.80 -29.15 52.96
C GLN A 871 -7.78 -30.27 53.18
N ARG A 872 -8.13 -31.32 53.94
CA ARG A 872 -7.24 -32.47 54.14
C ARG A 872 -6.95 -33.22 52.84
N ILE A 873 -7.95 -33.39 51.97
CA ILE A 873 -7.75 -34.01 50.65
C ILE A 873 -6.78 -33.16 49.81
N LEU A 874 -6.92 -31.83 49.84
CA LEU A 874 -6.01 -30.93 49.13
C LEU A 874 -4.60 -30.95 49.71
N ASP A 875 -4.46 -30.96 51.04
CA ASP A 875 -3.16 -31.04 51.72
C ASP A 875 -2.45 -32.37 51.40
N ASP A 876 -3.17 -33.50 51.39
CA ASP A 876 -2.64 -34.81 51.00
C ASP A 876 -2.15 -34.81 49.54
N ILE A 877 -2.92 -34.23 48.62
CA ILE A 877 -2.53 -34.11 47.21
C ILE A 877 -1.33 -33.16 47.05
N ASN A 878 -1.31 -32.02 47.76
CA ASN A 878 -0.20 -31.08 47.75
C ASN A 878 1.09 -31.72 48.27
N ASN A 879 1.01 -32.59 49.27
CA ASN A 879 2.13 -33.38 49.78
C ASN A 879 2.65 -34.41 48.75
N GLU A 880 1.78 -35.02 47.94
CA GLU A 880 2.19 -35.87 46.81
C GLU A 880 2.85 -35.07 45.67
N LEU A 881 2.55 -33.77 45.56
CA LEU A 881 3.01 -32.88 44.49
C LEU A 881 4.33 -32.13 44.77
N VAL A 882 4.93 -32.28 45.98
CA VAL A 882 6.07 -31.49 46.51
C VAL A 882 7.32 -31.39 45.59
N ASN A 883 7.43 -32.24 44.56
CA ASN A 883 8.55 -32.23 43.60
C ASN A 883 8.21 -31.65 42.21
N GLN A 884 7.02 -31.09 41.98
CA GLN A 884 6.63 -30.52 40.69
C GLN A 884 6.78 -28.99 40.71
N ILE A 885 7.48 -28.43 39.71
CA ILE A 885 7.74 -27.00 39.57
C ILE A 885 6.45 -26.30 39.09
N GLY A 886 5.92 -25.38 39.90
CA GLY A 886 4.72 -24.58 39.60
C GLY A 886 3.48 -25.03 40.39
N ARG A 887 2.53 -24.12 40.67
CA ARG A 887 1.22 -24.48 41.23
C ARG A 887 0.40 -25.17 40.12
N PRO A 888 0.11 -26.48 40.19
CA PRO A 888 -0.66 -27.15 39.14
C PRO A 888 -2.15 -26.84 39.28
N ASP A 889 -2.86 -26.67 38.16
CA ASP A 889 -4.31 -26.58 38.15
C ASP A 889 -4.92 -27.95 38.49
N LEU A 890 -5.65 -28.04 39.60
CA LEU A 890 -6.30 -29.29 40.01
C LEU A 890 -7.68 -29.45 39.34
N TYR A 891 -7.92 -30.65 38.80
CA TYR A 891 -9.21 -31.05 38.24
C TYR A 891 -9.72 -32.35 38.86
N ILE A 892 -11.03 -32.42 39.09
CA ILE A 892 -11.74 -33.64 39.49
C ILE A 892 -12.33 -34.31 38.25
N GLY A 893 -11.82 -35.49 37.90
CA GLY A 893 -12.39 -36.37 36.90
C GLY A 893 -13.55 -37.20 37.46
N VAL A 894 -14.78 -36.83 37.15
CA VAL A 894 -15.98 -37.54 37.62
C VAL A 894 -16.47 -38.51 36.54
N THR A 895 -16.45 -39.81 36.86
CA THR A 895 -17.09 -40.84 36.05
C THR A 895 -18.60 -40.87 36.36
N LYS A 896 -19.42 -40.29 35.48
CA LYS A 896 -20.88 -40.27 35.61
C LYS A 896 -21.47 -41.46 34.87
N GLN A 897 -22.10 -42.37 35.61
CA GLN A 897 -22.95 -43.43 35.04
C GLN A 897 -24.39 -42.93 34.99
N ARG A 898 -24.99 -42.92 33.80
CA ARG A 898 -26.40 -42.54 33.63
C ARG A 898 -27.18 -43.65 32.96
N LYS A 899 -28.37 -43.94 33.50
CA LYS A 899 -29.35 -44.84 32.89
C LYS A 899 -30.09 -44.05 31.82
N CYS A 900 -29.83 -44.36 30.56
CA CYS A 900 -30.63 -43.85 29.46
C CYS A 900 -31.88 -44.74 29.34
N PHE A 901 -33.07 -44.14 29.35
CA PHE A 901 -34.34 -44.85 29.23
C PHE A 901 -34.73 -44.99 27.75
N VAL A 902 -35.03 -46.22 27.33
CA VAL A 902 -35.43 -46.57 25.96
C VAL A 902 -36.80 -47.25 26.05
N GLY A 903 -37.89 -46.50 25.94
CA GLY A 903 -39.25 -47.08 25.92
C GLY A 903 -39.46 -48.20 26.96
N SER A 904 -40.11 -49.30 26.56
CA SER A 904 -40.41 -50.45 27.44
C SER A 904 -39.32 -51.55 27.48
N GLU A 905 -38.06 -51.28 27.13
CA GLU A 905 -36.97 -52.25 27.28
C GLU A 905 -35.77 -51.72 28.09
N LYS A 906 -34.99 -52.67 28.63
CA LYS A 906 -34.03 -52.51 29.75
C LYS A 906 -33.01 -51.38 29.52
N SER A 907 -32.87 -50.52 30.55
CA SER A 907 -31.94 -49.39 30.59
C SER A 907 -30.50 -49.81 30.28
N ARG A 908 -29.85 -49.14 29.30
CA ARG A 908 -28.39 -49.20 29.11
C ARG A 908 -27.73 -48.08 29.90
N VAL A 909 -26.64 -48.41 30.59
CA VAL A 909 -25.83 -47.45 31.35
C VAL A 909 -24.73 -46.92 30.43
N MET A 910 -24.74 -45.62 30.14
CA MET A 910 -23.59 -44.95 29.50
C MET A 910 -22.71 -44.32 30.58
N THR A 911 -21.41 -44.33 30.33
CA THR A 911 -20.39 -43.79 31.23
C THR A 911 -19.73 -42.59 30.57
N PHE A 912 -19.79 -41.44 31.24
CA PHE A 912 -19.17 -40.19 30.80
C PHE A 912 -18.05 -39.82 31.76
N LEU A 913 -16.91 -39.38 31.24
CA LEU A 913 -15.86 -38.76 32.03
C LEU A 913 -15.98 -37.25 31.89
N VAL A 914 -16.18 -36.55 33.00
CA VAL A 914 -16.34 -35.10 33.04
C VAL A 914 -15.34 -34.51 34.01
N PHE A 915 -14.56 -33.53 33.56
CA PHE A 915 -13.62 -32.82 34.41
C PHE A 915 -14.26 -31.56 35.01
N HIS A 916 -13.87 -31.24 36.24
CA HIS A 916 -14.32 -30.07 36.99
C HIS A 916 -13.10 -29.44 37.65
N GLY A 917 -12.80 -28.17 37.37
CA GLY A 917 -11.70 -27.44 38.03
C GLY A 917 -11.98 -27.27 39.51
N VAL A 918 -10.94 -27.39 40.34
CA VAL A 918 -11.01 -27.21 41.79
C VAL A 918 -10.70 -25.76 42.12
N MET A 919 -11.67 -25.09 42.75
CA MET A 919 -11.47 -23.78 43.37
C MET A 919 -11.35 -24.04 44.88
N GLY A 920 -10.28 -23.55 45.50
CA GLY A 920 -9.92 -23.81 46.90
C GLY A 920 -11.00 -23.49 47.93
#